data_AF-A0A502DZA1-F1
#
_entry.id   AF-A0A502DZA1-F1
#
_cell.length_a   1.000
_cell.length_b   1.000
_cell.length_c   1.000
_cell.angle_alpha   90.00
_cell.angle_beta   90.00
_cell.angle_gamma   90.00
#
_symmetry.space_group_name_H-M   'P 1'
#
loop_
_entity.id
_entity.type
_entity.pdbx_description
1 polymer ?
#
loop_
_entity_poly.entity_id
_entity_poly.type
_entity_poly.pdbx_seq_one_letter_code
_entity_poly.pdbx_strand_id
1 'polypeptide(L)'
;MKAPSSPSTPIERASRSDGAESRTRILYAALSLFADHGFAKTSTREIAKAAGVNIAAISYYFGDKAGLYNATFCEPMGGNASDFIALFERPDLPTNEALRIYMAAYVEPLKLGEVVRQCMRLHMREMLEPTSRWAEEVERDVRGPHEALVRILCRHLDLTKADDDVHRLALAISGLAIQLFVMQDIVDTLRPALRKSDASIDTWAERLHLYAMAMVDADAARRAAGRLGTTAATAATAPSISDLSVLPASKPASPKTSRKKNSMNLCSMMNPFDTAPRRLALLCLPLALLGCGLTRPPAVASVPIPAQWNAPLPTATVDATRPTDPAALPHAGSLPSLAGWWRQLDDPVLSTLIDAAQAASPTVASASARIAEARATRVQSGAALLPTLDGTLSAQRSNSPLGGTGSGNGTGGASTSLPAVTTLQAGLQSSWEIDLFGGRRATRDAADARLQSATAKWHDARVSVAAETANHYFAERACQRQLTVAESDARSRGETARLTDLSAKAGFSAPADAALARASAADASARLTQQGAQCAVLRKGLVAMSGLDALELDRQLATVPADRTLPPVQAVASVPAQMLAQRPDVFAAEVAVAAASADVGAAEADRYPRLTLQGSVAALQLRSGGVHQSLQTWTIGPLALTLPLFDGGVRAANAESAKARYAESVVLYRANVRTAVREVEEALVNLQATDARTGDADTAVQNYQASFNATQARYESGLASLFELEDSRRTLFAAQTARVALQRERAEAWIALYRSTGGGWMRPDAALAANTSSLSSTTP
;
A
#
# COMPACT_ATOMS: atom_id res chain seq x y z
N MET A 1 67.44 37.03 32.97
CA MET A 1 67.04 37.86 31.82
C MET A 1 67.76 37.33 30.58
N LYS A 2 66.99 36.92 29.55
CA LYS A 2 67.37 36.49 28.19
C LYS A 2 68.45 35.40 28.01
N ALA A 3 67.98 34.22 27.59
CA ALA A 3 68.78 33.15 26.98
C ALA A 3 68.91 33.35 25.45
N PRO A 4 70.02 32.90 24.83
CA PRO A 4 70.20 32.87 23.38
C PRO A 4 69.88 31.49 22.76
N SER A 5 69.79 31.50 21.43
CA SER A 5 69.27 30.51 20.48
C SER A 5 69.96 29.15 20.37
N SER A 6 69.21 28.14 19.91
CA SER A 6 69.67 26.87 19.30
C SER A 6 68.57 26.30 18.36
N PRO A 7 68.90 25.41 17.40
CA PRO A 7 68.62 25.63 15.97
C PRO A 7 67.44 24.85 15.38
N SER A 8 66.99 25.32 14.22
CA SER A 8 65.99 24.73 13.33
C SER A 8 66.38 23.33 12.85
N THR A 9 65.53 22.34 13.15
CA THR A 9 65.57 20.98 12.57
C THR A 9 64.61 20.92 11.37
N PRO A 10 64.94 20.21 10.27
CA PRO A 10 64.20 20.30 9.01
C PRO A 10 62.84 19.58 9.11
N ILE A 11 61.79 20.20 8.57
CA ILE A 11 60.48 19.57 8.39
C ILE A 11 60.64 18.41 7.39
N GLU A 12 60.60 17.20 7.92
CA GLU A 12 60.49 15.96 7.16
C GLU A 12 59.14 15.97 6.41
N ARG A 13 59.17 15.75 5.09
CA ARG A 13 58.00 15.82 4.19
C ARG A 13 56.99 14.71 4.51
N ALA A 14 55.99 14.99 5.34
CA ALA A 14 54.74 14.26 5.37
C ALA A 14 53.94 14.57 4.08
N SER A 15 54.11 13.79 3.01
CA SER A 15 53.44 14.08 1.72
C SER A 15 52.72 12.90 1.07
N ARG A 16 52.66 11.74 1.72
CA ARG A 16 51.90 10.57 1.20
C ARG A 16 50.72 10.14 2.10
N SER A 17 50.79 10.28 3.42
CA SER A 17 49.67 9.95 4.32
C SER A 17 48.55 11.00 4.27
N ASP A 18 48.90 12.29 4.32
CA ASP A 18 47.93 13.39 4.32
C ASP A 18 47.07 13.45 3.06
N GLY A 19 47.63 13.02 1.91
CA GLY A 19 46.92 12.97 0.64
C GLY A 19 45.86 11.86 0.60
N ALA A 20 46.19 10.67 1.11
CA ALA A 20 45.24 9.56 1.19
C ALA A 20 44.11 9.87 2.20
N GLU A 21 44.46 10.48 3.34
CA GLU A 21 43.49 10.91 4.35
C GLU A 21 42.56 12.03 3.84
N SER A 22 43.09 12.95 3.03
CA SER A 22 42.29 14.00 2.40
C SER A 22 41.32 13.47 1.34
N ARG A 23 41.74 12.49 0.52
CA ARG A 23 40.85 11.82 -0.43
C ARG A 23 39.68 11.12 0.28
N THR A 24 39.97 10.39 1.36
CA THR A 24 38.96 9.67 2.15
C THR A 24 37.97 10.62 2.82
N ARG A 25 38.43 11.75 3.38
CA ARG A 25 37.54 12.78 3.96
C ARG A 25 36.59 13.39 2.93
N ILE A 26 37.09 13.66 1.72
CA ILE A 26 36.26 14.16 0.61
C ILE A 26 35.17 13.14 0.27
N LEU A 27 35.55 11.85 0.16
CA LEU A 27 34.64 10.79 -0.23
C LEU A 27 33.48 10.62 0.77
N TYR A 28 33.77 10.56 2.08
CA TYR A 28 32.72 10.42 3.10
C TYR A 28 31.85 11.68 3.26
N ALA A 29 32.44 12.88 3.15
CA ALA A 29 31.67 14.11 3.17
C ALA A 29 30.72 14.21 1.95
N ALA A 30 31.21 13.78 0.78
CA ALA A 30 30.41 13.71 -0.43
C ALA A 30 29.27 12.69 -0.30
N LEU A 31 29.56 11.48 0.18
CA LEU A 31 28.57 10.43 0.40
C LEU A 31 27.41 10.92 1.28
N SER A 32 27.74 11.52 2.44
CA SER A 32 26.74 12.06 3.37
C SER A 32 25.86 13.13 2.70
N LEU A 33 26.48 14.14 2.08
CA LEU A 33 25.76 15.24 1.45
C LEU A 33 24.96 14.81 0.21
N PHE A 34 25.45 13.86 -0.57
CA PHE A 34 24.71 13.29 -1.71
C PHE A 34 23.55 12.43 -1.25
N ALA A 35 23.72 11.61 -0.20
CA ALA A 35 22.64 10.83 0.38
C ALA A 35 21.51 11.72 0.91
N ASP A 36 21.85 12.84 1.58
CA ASP A 36 20.86 13.76 2.16
C ASP A 36 20.19 14.67 1.13
N HIS A 37 20.97 15.30 0.24
CA HIS A 37 20.46 16.37 -0.63
C HIS A 37 20.33 15.97 -2.11
N GLY A 38 21.00 14.91 -2.54
CA GLY A 38 20.96 14.41 -3.92
C GLY A 38 21.94 15.13 -4.84
N PHE A 39 22.24 14.53 -5.99
CA PHE A 39 23.30 15.03 -6.87
C PHE A 39 23.12 16.50 -7.26
N ALA A 40 21.92 16.92 -7.68
CA ALA A 40 21.67 18.29 -8.17
C ALA A 40 21.85 19.37 -7.09
N LYS A 41 21.47 19.08 -5.84
CA LYS A 41 21.43 20.08 -4.75
C LYS A 41 22.74 20.18 -3.97
N THR A 42 23.64 19.22 -4.10
CA THR A 42 24.93 19.23 -3.39
C THR A 42 26.01 19.93 -4.22
N SER A 43 26.60 21.02 -3.74
CA SER A 43 27.71 21.69 -4.43
C SER A 43 29.09 21.14 -4.04
N THR A 44 30.07 21.18 -4.96
CA THR A 44 31.46 20.80 -4.65
C THR A 44 32.09 21.70 -3.58
N ARG A 45 31.62 22.95 -3.46
CA ARG A 45 32.05 23.89 -2.41
C ARG A 45 31.58 23.44 -1.03
N GLU A 46 30.35 22.96 -0.91
CA GLU A 46 29.82 22.41 0.35
C GLU A 46 30.57 21.13 0.74
N ILE A 47 30.85 20.25 -0.22
CA ILE A 47 31.63 19.03 0.03
C ILE A 47 33.05 19.38 0.51
N ALA A 48 33.73 20.30 -0.16
CA ALA A 48 35.09 20.72 0.23
C ALA A 48 35.11 21.33 1.64
N LYS A 49 34.10 22.14 1.96
CA LYS A 49 33.92 22.73 3.29
C LYS A 49 33.68 21.66 4.35
N ALA A 50 32.79 20.69 4.08
CA ALA A 50 32.47 19.60 5.00
C ALA A 50 33.66 18.66 5.23
N ALA A 51 34.48 18.43 4.20
CA ALA A 51 35.70 17.62 4.30
C ALA A 51 36.91 18.38 4.91
N GLY A 52 36.81 19.70 5.09
CA GLY A 52 37.90 20.54 5.59
C GLY A 52 39.08 20.64 4.63
N VAL A 53 38.83 20.61 3.31
CA VAL A 53 39.87 20.65 2.26
C VAL A 53 39.67 21.81 1.30
N ASN A 54 40.69 22.11 0.49
CA ASN A 54 40.58 23.04 -0.62
C ASN A 54 39.71 22.43 -1.74
N ILE A 55 38.82 23.22 -2.35
CA ILE A 55 37.95 22.77 -3.45
C ILE A 55 38.73 22.17 -4.63
N ALA A 56 39.96 22.63 -4.88
CA ALA A 56 40.84 22.07 -5.91
C ALA A 56 41.23 20.60 -5.66
N ALA A 57 41.18 20.13 -4.40
CA ALA A 57 41.46 18.75 -4.06
C ALA A 57 40.39 17.78 -4.62
N ILE A 58 39.15 18.23 -4.78
CA ILE A 58 38.08 17.42 -5.40
C ILE A 58 38.45 17.13 -6.86
N SER A 59 38.83 18.16 -7.62
CA SER A 59 39.25 17.98 -9.01
C SER A 59 40.55 17.19 -9.13
N TYR A 60 41.48 17.34 -8.19
CA TYR A 60 42.74 16.59 -8.19
C TYR A 60 42.53 15.07 -7.98
N TYR A 61 41.64 14.67 -7.05
CA TYR A 61 41.45 13.25 -6.72
C TYR A 61 40.35 12.56 -7.53
N PHE A 62 39.32 13.28 -7.95
CA PHE A 62 38.11 12.71 -8.55
C PHE A 62 37.76 13.32 -9.92
N GLY A 63 38.58 14.26 -10.42
CA GLY A 63 38.38 14.95 -11.69
C GLY A 63 37.30 16.04 -11.62
N ASP A 64 36.07 15.63 -11.40
CA ASP A 64 34.91 16.51 -11.30
C ASP A 64 33.87 16.01 -10.28
N LYS A 65 32.74 16.72 -10.19
CA LYS A 65 31.64 16.34 -9.30
C LYS A 65 31.03 14.98 -9.66
N ALA A 66 31.00 14.62 -10.94
CA ALA A 66 30.42 13.36 -11.39
C ALA A 66 31.35 12.17 -11.07
N GLY A 67 32.65 12.33 -11.25
CA GLY A 67 33.65 11.34 -10.82
C GLY A 67 33.63 11.12 -9.31
N LEU A 68 33.46 12.19 -8.52
CA LEU A 68 33.28 12.07 -7.08
C LEU A 68 31.96 11.38 -6.72
N TYR A 69 30.88 11.69 -7.44
CA TYR A 69 29.59 11.04 -7.23
C TYR A 69 29.64 9.53 -7.51
N ASN A 70 30.23 9.13 -8.63
CA ASN A 70 30.41 7.71 -8.97
C ASN A 70 31.25 6.99 -7.91
N ALA A 71 32.31 7.62 -7.41
CA ALA A 71 33.14 7.05 -6.34
C ALA A 71 32.33 6.75 -5.06
N THR A 72 31.27 7.52 -4.75
CA THR A 72 30.48 7.33 -3.53
C THR A 72 29.58 6.09 -3.52
N PHE A 73 29.34 5.44 -4.67
CA PHE A 73 28.53 4.22 -4.70
C PHE A 73 29.28 3.00 -4.16
N CYS A 74 30.52 2.80 -4.59
CA CYS A 74 31.23 1.54 -4.33
C CYS A 74 32.48 1.69 -3.47
N GLU A 75 33.23 2.80 -3.59
CA GLU A 75 34.49 2.95 -2.84
C GLU A 75 34.29 2.92 -1.31
N PRO A 76 33.25 3.53 -0.72
CA PRO A 76 33.01 3.45 0.72
C PRO A 76 32.69 2.03 1.22
N MET A 77 32.29 1.11 0.34
CA MET A 77 31.95 -0.28 0.67
C MET A 77 33.13 -1.26 0.46
N GLY A 78 34.32 -0.75 0.12
CA GLY A 78 35.57 -1.53 0.22
C GLY A 78 36.06 -2.21 -1.07
N GLY A 79 35.57 -1.84 -2.25
CA GLY A 79 36.13 -2.36 -3.51
C GLY A 79 35.26 -2.12 -4.74
N ASN A 80 35.78 -2.46 -5.92
CA ASN A 80 35.03 -2.49 -7.17
C ASN A 80 34.44 -3.89 -7.42
N ALA A 81 33.48 -4.02 -8.35
CA ALA A 81 32.85 -5.30 -8.64
C ALA A 81 33.82 -6.39 -9.13
N SER A 82 34.93 -6.03 -9.80
CA SER A 82 35.92 -7.01 -10.26
C SER A 82 36.67 -7.70 -9.12
N ASP A 83 37.04 -6.96 -8.08
CA ASP A 83 37.71 -7.52 -6.89
C ASP A 83 36.76 -8.47 -6.15
N PHE A 84 35.48 -8.09 -6.06
CA PHE A 84 34.44 -8.94 -5.49
C PHE A 84 34.26 -10.25 -6.26
N ILE A 85 34.16 -10.18 -7.60
CA ILE A 85 34.03 -11.37 -8.47
C ILE A 85 35.22 -12.32 -8.30
N ALA A 86 36.44 -11.79 -8.23
CA ALA A 86 37.66 -12.57 -8.11
C ALA A 86 37.72 -13.43 -6.84
N LEU A 87 36.99 -13.07 -5.78
CA LEU A 87 36.95 -13.82 -4.52
C LEU A 87 36.26 -15.18 -4.67
N PHE A 88 35.17 -15.25 -5.45
CA PHE A 88 34.31 -16.43 -5.52
C PHE A 88 34.28 -17.13 -6.89
N GLU A 89 34.66 -16.44 -7.96
CA GLU A 89 34.70 -17.01 -9.32
C GLU A 89 36.05 -17.64 -9.66
N ARG A 90 36.42 -18.70 -8.93
CA ARG A 90 37.64 -19.46 -9.18
C ARG A 90 37.37 -20.79 -9.90
N PRO A 91 38.18 -21.18 -10.92
CA PRO A 91 37.94 -22.39 -11.71
C PRO A 91 37.96 -23.69 -10.89
N ASP A 92 38.74 -23.72 -9.83
CA ASP A 92 38.99 -24.85 -8.92
C ASP A 92 38.09 -24.86 -7.68
N LEU A 93 37.26 -23.83 -7.49
CA LEU A 93 36.51 -23.65 -6.25
C LEU A 93 35.17 -24.41 -6.30
N PRO A 94 34.88 -25.29 -5.33
CA PRO A 94 33.60 -25.99 -5.28
C PRO A 94 32.46 -24.99 -5.01
N THR A 95 31.28 -25.22 -5.61
CA THR A 95 30.14 -24.29 -5.54
C THR A 95 29.74 -23.93 -4.11
N ASN A 96 29.79 -24.89 -3.19
CA ASN A 96 29.51 -24.67 -1.77
C ASN A 96 30.41 -23.57 -1.19
N GLU A 97 31.72 -23.70 -1.41
CA GLU A 97 32.72 -22.75 -0.93
C GLU A 97 32.62 -21.41 -1.67
N ALA A 98 32.34 -21.44 -2.97
CA ALA A 98 32.11 -20.23 -3.76
C ALA A 98 30.92 -19.43 -3.22
N LEU A 99 29.79 -20.08 -2.90
CA LEU A 99 28.62 -19.43 -2.31
C LEU A 99 28.87 -18.93 -0.89
N ARG A 100 29.69 -19.64 -0.11
CA ARG A 100 30.10 -19.20 1.22
C ARG A 100 30.92 -17.91 1.15
N ILE A 101 31.92 -17.87 0.27
CA ILE A 101 32.74 -16.68 0.03
C ILE A 101 31.89 -15.54 -0.53
N TYR A 102 31.01 -15.82 -1.50
CA TYR A 102 30.08 -14.85 -2.06
C TYR A 102 29.23 -14.21 -0.96
N MET A 103 28.57 -15.00 -0.11
CA MET A 103 27.72 -14.47 0.96
C MET A 103 28.51 -13.68 1.99
N ALA A 104 29.67 -14.18 2.42
CA ALA A 104 30.53 -13.48 3.38
C ALA A 104 30.99 -12.13 2.82
N ALA A 105 31.53 -12.11 1.60
CA ALA A 105 31.99 -10.89 0.97
C ALA A 105 30.83 -9.91 0.68
N TYR A 106 29.62 -10.41 0.37
CA TYR A 106 28.46 -9.56 0.10
C TYR A 106 27.97 -8.82 1.34
N VAL A 107 27.92 -9.49 2.50
CA VAL A 107 27.41 -8.89 3.75
C VAL A 107 28.49 -8.18 4.57
N GLU A 108 29.77 -8.37 4.24
CA GLU A 108 30.91 -7.72 4.92
C GLU A 108 30.74 -6.20 5.10
N PRO A 109 30.26 -5.44 4.08
CA PRO A 109 30.08 -3.99 4.23
C PRO A 109 29.11 -3.60 5.34
N LEU A 110 28.18 -4.48 5.78
CA LEU A 110 27.26 -4.17 6.88
C LEU A 110 27.97 -3.84 8.20
N LYS A 111 29.24 -4.24 8.35
CA LYS A 111 30.10 -3.90 9.50
C LYS A 111 30.51 -2.42 9.53
N LEU A 112 30.40 -1.72 8.39
CA LEU A 112 30.75 -0.29 8.26
C LEU A 112 29.67 0.66 8.81
N GLY A 113 28.58 0.12 9.38
CA GLY A 113 27.57 0.86 10.12
C GLY A 113 26.94 2.00 9.31
N GLU A 114 27.13 3.23 9.77
CA GLU A 114 26.49 4.42 9.19
C GLU A 114 26.91 4.69 7.75
N VAL A 115 28.15 4.35 7.38
CA VAL A 115 28.64 4.50 6.00
C VAL A 115 27.75 3.71 5.04
N VAL A 116 27.47 2.44 5.36
CA VAL A 116 26.62 1.60 4.52
C VAL A 116 25.17 2.07 4.52
N ARG A 117 24.67 2.61 5.64
CA ARG A 117 23.33 3.24 5.67
C ARG A 117 23.25 4.41 4.68
N GLN A 118 24.26 5.27 4.64
CA GLN A 118 24.33 6.38 3.70
C GLN A 118 24.48 5.91 2.25
N CYS A 119 25.30 4.90 1.98
CA CYS A 119 25.40 4.29 0.65
C CYS A 119 24.04 3.75 0.19
N MET A 120 23.33 2.99 1.04
CA MET A 120 22.03 2.42 0.67
C MET A 120 20.97 3.50 0.46
N ARG A 121 21.00 4.57 1.25
CA ARG A 121 20.12 5.73 1.04
C ARG A 121 20.37 6.41 -0.30
N LEU A 122 21.64 6.54 -0.70
CA LEU A 122 22.02 7.08 -2.01
C LEU A 122 21.53 6.16 -3.15
N HIS A 123 21.73 4.85 -3.04
CA HIS A 123 21.24 3.88 -4.03
C HIS A 123 19.71 3.91 -4.17
N MET A 124 18.98 3.94 -3.05
CA MET A 124 17.51 4.02 -3.06
C MET A 124 17.02 5.31 -3.71
N ARG A 125 17.74 6.42 -3.53
CA ARG A 125 17.41 7.68 -4.18
C ARG A 125 17.55 7.60 -5.69
N GLU A 126 18.66 7.05 -6.19
CA GLU A 126 18.85 6.85 -7.64
C GLU A 126 17.87 5.83 -8.22
N MET A 127 17.43 4.83 -7.45
CA MET A 127 16.35 3.94 -7.90
C MET A 127 15.00 4.65 -8.06
N LEU A 128 14.71 5.65 -7.21
CA LEU A 128 13.45 6.41 -7.24
C LEU A 128 13.48 7.59 -8.22
N GLU A 129 14.65 8.22 -8.39
CA GLU A 129 14.89 9.36 -9.28
C GLU A 129 16.14 9.09 -10.14
N PRO A 130 16.06 8.19 -11.15
CA PRO A 130 17.23 7.72 -11.86
C PRO A 130 17.88 8.83 -12.69
N THR A 131 19.15 9.09 -12.40
CA THR A 131 20.00 9.86 -13.30
C THR A 131 20.56 8.94 -14.39
N SER A 132 21.15 9.52 -15.45
CA SER A 132 21.84 8.72 -16.49
C SER A 132 23.00 7.88 -15.95
N ARG A 133 23.44 8.13 -14.70
CA ARG A 133 24.52 7.41 -14.03
C ARG A 133 24.06 6.07 -13.45
N TRP A 134 22.81 5.94 -13.02
CA TRP A 134 22.28 4.68 -12.50
C TRP A 134 22.40 3.53 -13.51
N ALA A 135 22.21 3.80 -14.81
CA ALA A 135 22.39 2.79 -15.85
C ALA A 135 23.85 2.31 -16.00
N GLU A 136 24.82 3.22 -15.87
CA GLU A 136 26.26 2.88 -15.90
C GLU A 136 26.65 2.05 -14.66
N GLU A 137 26.08 2.39 -13.49
CA GLU A 137 26.30 1.67 -12.23
C GLU A 137 25.70 0.26 -12.25
N VAL A 138 24.46 0.09 -12.75
CA VAL A 138 23.85 -1.25 -12.92
C VAL A 138 24.70 -2.12 -13.85
N GLU A 139 25.22 -1.56 -14.93
CA GLU A 139 26.07 -2.30 -15.87
C GLU A 139 27.42 -2.69 -15.25
N ARG A 140 28.04 -1.79 -14.49
CA ARG A 140 29.36 -2.02 -13.87
C ARG A 140 29.29 -2.94 -12.65
N ASP A 141 28.39 -2.66 -11.72
CA ASP A 141 28.47 -3.23 -10.36
C ASP A 141 27.36 -4.23 -10.04
N VAL A 142 26.30 -4.30 -10.86
CA VAL A 142 25.21 -5.27 -10.67
C VAL A 142 25.30 -6.42 -11.67
N ARG A 143 25.49 -6.11 -12.96
CA ARG A 143 25.53 -7.14 -14.01
C ARG A 143 26.70 -8.10 -13.84
N GLY A 144 27.91 -7.59 -13.63
CA GLY A 144 29.12 -8.41 -13.53
C GLY A 144 29.03 -9.50 -12.44
N PRO A 145 28.75 -9.15 -11.17
CA PRO A 145 28.58 -10.11 -10.09
C PRO A 145 27.44 -11.11 -10.32
N HIS A 146 26.33 -10.64 -10.91
CA HIS A 146 25.21 -11.53 -11.27
C HIS A 146 25.61 -12.57 -12.31
N GLU A 147 26.31 -12.16 -13.37
CA GLU A 147 26.78 -13.08 -14.41
C GLU A 147 27.82 -14.07 -13.88
N ALA A 148 28.71 -13.65 -12.99
CA ALA A 148 29.66 -14.53 -12.31
C ALA A 148 28.95 -15.61 -11.47
N LEU A 149 27.94 -15.21 -10.68
CA LEU A 149 27.12 -16.14 -9.91
C LEU A 149 26.38 -17.12 -10.84
N VAL A 150 25.81 -16.63 -11.94
CA VAL A 150 25.14 -17.47 -12.96
C VAL A 150 26.11 -18.50 -13.55
N ARG A 151 27.36 -18.14 -13.85
CA ARG A 151 28.38 -19.09 -14.35
C ARG A 151 28.69 -20.19 -13.33
N ILE A 152 28.79 -19.84 -12.06
CA ILE A 152 29.00 -20.81 -10.96
C ILE A 152 27.82 -21.77 -10.82
N LEU A 153 26.59 -21.25 -10.91
CA LEU A 153 25.38 -22.06 -10.87
C LEU A 153 25.26 -22.97 -12.09
N CYS A 154 25.57 -22.48 -13.30
CA CYS A 154 25.60 -23.31 -14.50
C CYS A 154 26.61 -24.45 -14.39
N ARG A 155 27.82 -24.17 -13.87
CA ARG A 155 28.84 -25.21 -13.61
C ARG A 155 28.33 -26.27 -12.62
N HIS A 156 27.59 -25.87 -11.59
CA HIS A 156 27.04 -26.78 -10.60
C HIS A 156 25.89 -27.64 -11.15
N LEU A 157 25.01 -27.03 -11.95
CA LEU A 157 23.82 -27.67 -12.51
C LEU A 157 24.08 -28.44 -13.81
N ASP A 158 25.34 -28.44 -14.29
CA ASP A 158 25.80 -29.03 -15.55
C ASP A 158 25.05 -28.46 -16.76
N LEU A 159 25.01 -27.13 -16.86
CA LEU A 159 24.36 -26.38 -17.94
C LEU A 159 25.39 -25.67 -18.81
N THR A 160 25.28 -25.87 -20.13
CA THR A 160 26.14 -25.19 -21.13
C THR A 160 25.74 -23.75 -21.40
N LYS A 161 24.48 -23.38 -21.10
CA LYS A 161 23.95 -22.03 -21.22
C LYS A 161 22.95 -21.76 -20.09
N ALA A 162 22.99 -20.55 -19.55
CA ALA A 162 22.02 -20.09 -18.56
C ALA A 162 20.63 -19.94 -19.20
N ASP A 163 19.61 -20.47 -18.53
CA ASP A 163 18.20 -20.22 -18.82
C ASP A 163 17.61 -19.23 -17.79
N ASP A 164 16.37 -18.81 -18.02
CA ASP A 164 15.68 -17.86 -17.13
C ASP A 164 15.59 -18.37 -15.68
N ASP A 165 15.52 -19.68 -15.48
CA ASP A 165 15.43 -20.27 -14.14
C ASP A 165 16.77 -20.13 -13.39
N VAL A 166 17.92 -20.26 -14.06
CA VAL A 166 19.22 -19.97 -13.44
C VAL A 166 19.32 -18.48 -13.06
N HIS A 167 18.82 -17.58 -13.89
CA HIS A 167 18.79 -16.15 -13.56
C HIS A 167 17.85 -15.84 -12.38
N ARG A 168 16.67 -16.48 -12.31
CA ARG A 168 15.76 -16.40 -11.15
C ARG A 168 16.44 -16.89 -9.88
N LEU A 169 17.16 -18.02 -9.96
CA LEU A 169 17.90 -18.57 -8.83
C LEU A 169 19.02 -17.64 -8.36
N ALA A 170 19.82 -17.10 -9.28
CA ALA A 170 20.87 -16.13 -8.96
C ALA A 170 20.30 -14.87 -8.28
N LEU A 171 19.19 -14.32 -8.80
CA LEU A 171 18.52 -13.18 -8.18
C LEU A 171 17.95 -13.49 -6.80
N ALA A 172 17.38 -14.69 -6.60
CA ALA A 172 16.88 -15.12 -5.29
C ALA A 172 18.01 -15.26 -4.26
N ILE A 173 19.15 -15.84 -4.68
CA ILE A 173 20.36 -15.98 -3.84
C ILE A 173 20.90 -14.60 -3.45
N SER A 174 21.10 -13.68 -4.39
CA SER A 174 21.50 -12.29 -4.07
C SER A 174 20.47 -11.56 -3.20
N GLY A 175 19.18 -11.86 -3.42
CA GLY A 175 18.03 -11.41 -2.63
C GLY A 175 18.18 -11.68 -1.13
N LEU A 176 18.76 -12.82 -0.76
CA LEU A 176 18.99 -13.20 0.63
C LEU A 176 19.94 -12.25 1.37
N ALA A 177 20.93 -11.70 0.68
CA ALA A 177 21.90 -10.77 1.25
C ALA A 177 21.41 -9.32 1.17
N ILE A 178 20.89 -8.88 0.01
CA ILE A 178 20.45 -7.49 -0.20
C ILE A 178 19.35 -7.06 0.78
N GLN A 179 18.46 -7.97 1.20
CA GLN A 179 17.42 -7.65 2.18
C GLN A 179 18.00 -7.14 3.51
N LEU A 180 19.19 -7.58 3.92
CA LEU A 180 19.83 -7.12 5.16
C LEU A 180 20.31 -5.66 5.07
N PHE A 181 20.57 -5.18 3.84
CA PHE A 181 20.92 -3.79 3.60
C PHE A 181 19.70 -2.88 3.64
N VAL A 182 18.56 -3.34 3.11
CA VAL A 182 17.31 -2.55 3.01
C VAL A 182 16.54 -2.55 4.34
N MET A 183 16.52 -3.67 5.06
CA MET A 183 15.68 -3.86 6.24
C MET A 183 16.38 -3.52 7.56
N GLN A 184 17.46 -2.73 7.55
CA GLN A 184 18.27 -2.44 8.74
C GLN A 184 17.42 -1.89 9.90
N ASP A 185 16.58 -0.87 9.65
CA ASP A 185 15.75 -0.27 10.71
C ASP A 185 14.70 -1.24 11.26
N ILE A 186 14.18 -2.12 10.40
CA ILE A 186 13.22 -3.15 10.80
C ILE A 186 13.91 -4.22 11.64
N VAL A 187 15.09 -4.70 11.23
CA VAL A 187 15.88 -5.67 12.00
C VAL A 187 16.31 -5.08 13.34
N ASP A 188 16.76 -3.83 13.36
CA ASP A 188 17.17 -3.13 14.58
C ASP A 188 15.97 -2.91 15.54
N THR A 189 14.75 -2.74 14.99
CA THR A 189 13.51 -2.63 15.78
C THR A 189 13.02 -3.98 16.31
N LEU A 190 13.01 -5.02 15.46
CA LEU A 190 12.48 -6.34 15.82
C LEU A 190 13.44 -7.13 16.72
N ARG A 191 14.73 -7.15 16.38
CA ARG A 191 15.76 -7.91 17.09
C ARG A 191 17.15 -7.30 16.86
N PRO A 192 17.52 -6.23 17.60
CA PRO A 192 18.78 -5.51 17.41
C PRO A 192 20.02 -6.38 17.61
N ALA A 193 19.92 -7.45 18.41
CA ALA A 193 21.01 -8.39 18.63
C ALA A 193 21.52 -9.09 17.35
N LEU A 194 20.72 -9.14 16.28
CA LEU A 194 21.09 -9.75 15.01
C LEU A 194 22.10 -8.93 14.20
N ARG A 195 22.36 -7.67 14.58
CA ARG A 195 23.23 -6.77 13.82
C ARG A 195 24.16 -5.93 14.69
N LYS A 196 24.15 -6.17 16.00
CA LYS A 196 24.83 -5.34 17.01
C LYS A 196 26.36 -5.47 16.96
N SER A 197 26.90 -6.55 16.41
CA SER A 197 28.34 -6.81 16.36
C SER A 197 28.77 -7.46 15.05
N ASP A 198 30.05 -7.31 14.70
CA ASP A 198 30.63 -7.94 13.51
C ASP A 198 30.41 -9.47 13.51
N ALA A 199 30.54 -10.11 14.67
CA ALA A 199 30.26 -11.54 14.84
C ALA A 199 28.81 -11.92 14.50
N SER A 200 27.84 -11.01 14.70
CA SER A 200 26.45 -11.24 14.29
C SER A 200 26.28 -11.18 12.77
N ILE A 201 27.05 -10.31 12.08
CA ILE A 201 27.11 -10.28 10.61
C ILE A 201 27.80 -11.53 10.05
N ASP A 202 28.87 -11.99 10.67
CA ASP A 202 29.53 -13.24 10.29
C ASP A 202 28.58 -14.44 10.44
N THR A 203 27.76 -14.43 11.50
CA THR A 203 26.72 -15.45 11.69
C THR A 203 25.66 -15.38 10.59
N TRP A 204 25.28 -14.18 10.13
CA TRP A 204 24.40 -14.04 8.96
C TRP A 204 25.02 -14.64 7.71
N ALA A 205 26.27 -14.31 7.40
CA ALA A 205 26.98 -14.87 6.24
C ALA A 205 26.91 -16.40 6.20
N GLU A 206 27.21 -17.04 7.34
CA GLU A 206 27.18 -18.50 7.49
C GLU A 206 25.77 -19.07 7.26
N ARG A 207 24.72 -18.40 7.76
CA ARG A 207 23.32 -18.86 7.58
C ARG A 207 22.81 -18.64 6.17
N LEU A 208 23.08 -17.48 5.57
CA LEU A 208 22.65 -17.14 4.22
C LEU A 208 23.26 -18.07 3.18
N HIS A 209 24.53 -18.45 3.38
CA HIS A 209 25.20 -19.47 2.57
C HIS A 209 24.44 -20.81 2.58
N LEU A 210 24.06 -21.30 3.76
CA LEU A 210 23.30 -22.56 3.88
C LEU A 210 21.92 -22.47 3.22
N TYR A 211 21.26 -21.32 3.30
CA TYR A 211 19.99 -21.09 2.61
C TYR A 211 20.16 -21.03 1.09
N ALA A 212 21.23 -20.41 0.61
CA ALA A 212 21.57 -20.39 -0.81
C ALA A 212 21.83 -21.81 -1.33
N MET A 213 22.59 -22.62 -0.61
CA MET A 213 22.80 -24.03 -0.97
C MET A 213 21.48 -24.81 -1.02
N ALA A 214 20.59 -24.62 -0.04
CA ALA A 214 19.28 -25.27 -0.06
C ALA A 214 18.44 -24.87 -1.29
N MET A 215 18.51 -23.62 -1.75
CA MET A 215 17.86 -23.17 -2.98
C MET A 215 18.48 -23.84 -4.23
N VAL A 216 19.81 -23.95 -4.29
CA VAL A 216 20.52 -24.62 -5.39
C VAL A 216 20.18 -26.10 -5.45
N ASP A 217 20.21 -26.79 -4.31
CA ASP A 217 19.89 -28.22 -4.20
C ASP A 217 18.44 -28.49 -4.62
N ALA A 218 17.51 -27.63 -4.22
CA ALA A 218 16.11 -27.73 -4.61
C ALA A 218 15.94 -27.56 -6.13
N ASP A 219 16.65 -26.62 -6.75
CA ASP A 219 16.60 -26.42 -8.20
C ASP A 219 17.24 -27.58 -8.97
N ALA A 220 18.37 -28.09 -8.48
CA ALA A 220 19.03 -29.28 -9.03
C ALA A 220 18.09 -30.51 -8.99
N ALA A 221 17.42 -30.74 -7.86
CA ALA A 221 16.46 -31.82 -7.70
C ALA A 221 15.24 -31.68 -8.63
N ARG A 222 14.69 -30.47 -8.74
CA ARG A 222 13.59 -30.15 -9.68
C ARG A 222 13.98 -30.45 -11.12
N ARG A 223 15.19 -30.03 -11.54
CA ARG A 223 15.69 -30.25 -12.91
C ARG A 223 15.97 -31.73 -13.18
N ALA A 224 16.50 -32.47 -12.21
CA ALA A 224 16.69 -33.92 -12.32
C ALA A 224 15.34 -34.65 -12.51
N ALA A 225 14.31 -34.26 -11.75
CA ALA A 225 12.95 -34.79 -11.90
C ALA A 225 12.33 -34.47 -13.28
N GLY A 226 12.56 -33.26 -13.80
CA GLY A 226 12.13 -32.87 -15.14
C GLY A 226 12.78 -33.69 -16.27
N ARG A 227 14.09 -33.98 -16.17
CA ARG A 227 14.81 -34.83 -17.15
C ARG A 227 14.27 -36.26 -17.16
N LEU A 228 13.93 -36.82 -15.99
CA LEU A 228 13.35 -38.16 -15.86
C LEU A 228 11.88 -38.24 -16.34
N GLY A 229 11.13 -37.13 -16.32
CA GLY A 229 9.76 -37.06 -16.83
C GLY A 229 9.65 -36.90 -18.36
N THR A 230 10.74 -36.54 -19.06
CA THR A 230 10.70 -36.26 -20.51
C THR A 230 10.70 -37.54 -21.37
N THR A 231 10.99 -38.72 -20.80
CA THR A 231 10.78 -40.01 -21.47
C THR A 231 9.37 -40.57 -21.31
N ALA A 232 8.51 -39.94 -20.51
CA ALA A 232 7.15 -40.43 -20.25
C ALA A 232 6.17 -39.30 -19.90
N ALA A 233 5.86 -38.39 -20.83
CA ALA A 233 4.53 -37.75 -20.95
C ALA A 233 4.54 -36.61 -21.98
N THR A 234 3.94 -36.87 -23.14
CA THR A 234 3.13 -35.86 -23.82
C THR A 234 1.88 -35.58 -22.99
N ALA A 235 1.56 -34.29 -22.83
CA ALA A 235 0.35 -33.71 -22.24
C ALA A 235 0.27 -33.63 -20.70
N ALA A 236 0.76 -32.52 -20.13
CA ALA A 236 0.16 -31.89 -18.96
C ALA A 236 0.55 -30.40 -18.88
N THR A 237 -0.45 -29.53 -19.01
CA THR A 237 -0.35 -28.08 -18.81
C THR A 237 -0.04 -27.77 -17.34
N ALA A 238 0.96 -26.93 -17.08
CA ALA A 238 1.35 -26.52 -15.71
C ALA A 238 0.23 -25.72 -15.00
N PRO A 239 0.03 -25.90 -13.68
CA PRO A 239 -1.01 -25.20 -12.92
C PRO A 239 -0.63 -23.76 -12.56
N SER A 240 -1.65 -22.91 -12.38
CA SER A 240 -1.59 -21.50 -11.99
C SER A 240 -1.40 -21.34 -10.47
N ILE A 241 -0.80 -20.21 -10.05
CA ILE A 241 -0.49 -19.82 -8.65
C ILE A 241 -1.72 -19.83 -7.71
N SER A 242 -2.93 -19.96 -8.24
CA SER A 242 -4.17 -20.18 -7.48
C SER A 242 -4.27 -21.53 -6.74
N ASP A 243 -3.42 -22.52 -7.04
CA ASP A 243 -3.57 -23.90 -6.55
C ASP A 243 -2.57 -24.34 -5.45
N LEU A 244 -1.76 -23.43 -4.90
CA LEU A 244 -0.81 -23.77 -3.83
C LEU A 244 -1.49 -23.84 -2.46
N SER A 245 -2.17 -24.96 -2.19
CA SER A 245 -2.44 -25.40 -0.83
C SER A 245 -2.07 -26.87 -0.63
N VAL A 246 -1.18 -27.08 0.33
CA VAL A 246 -0.85 -28.33 1.06
C VAL A 246 0.24 -29.21 0.44
N LEU A 247 1.41 -29.25 1.09
CA LEU A 247 2.22 -30.46 1.21
C LEU A 247 2.24 -30.93 2.69
N PRO A 248 2.27 -32.25 2.94
CA PRO A 248 2.16 -32.83 4.27
C PRO A 248 3.50 -32.84 5.01
N ALA A 249 3.48 -32.54 6.31
CA ALA A 249 4.65 -32.67 7.17
C ALA A 249 4.85 -34.12 7.63
N SER A 250 6.09 -34.58 7.50
CA SER A 250 6.64 -35.85 7.97
C SER A 250 6.73 -35.95 9.50
N LYS A 251 6.62 -37.19 9.99
CA LYS A 251 6.84 -37.64 11.39
C LYS A 251 8.10 -37.08 12.06
N PRO A 252 8.09 -36.99 13.39
CA PRO A 252 9.27 -37.31 14.19
C PRO A 252 9.05 -38.51 15.14
N ALA A 253 10.19 -39.10 15.50
CA ALA A 253 10.36 -40.33 16.26
C ALA A 253 10.00 -40.23 17.75
N SER A 254 9.81 -41.41 18.35
CA SER A 254 9.57 -41.68 19.77
C SER A 254 10.58 -41.05 20.74
N PRO A 255 10.19 -40.96 22.03
CA PRO A 255 10.97 -41.68 23.03
C PRO A 255 10.13 -42.51 24.02
N LYS A 256 10.73 -43.60 24.48
CA LYS A 256 10.29 -44.46 25.59
C LYS A 256 10.51 -43.75 26.93
N THR A 257 9.61 -43.94 27.90
CA THR A 257 9.84 -44.20 29.35
C THR A 257 8.46 -44.25 30.03
N SER A 258 8.02 -45.39 30.57
CA SER A 258 8.24 -45.96 31.92
C SER A 258 7.14 -45.60 32.94
N ARG A 259 6.49 -46.67 33.43
CA ARG A 259 5.87 -46.89 34.76
C ARG A 259 4.69 -46.02 35.22
N LYS A 260 3.54 -46.69 35.38
CA LYS A 260 2.95 -47.18 36.67
C LYS A 260 1.67 -47.98 36.34
N LYS A 261 1.67 -49.30 36.57
CA LYS A 261 1.01 -49.97 37.70
C LYS A 261 -0.31 -49.30 38.12
N ASN A 262 -1.44 -49.90 37.74
CA ASN A 262 -2.33 -50.45 38.75
C ASN A 262 -3.17 -51.61 38.21
N SER A 263 -3.18 -52.64 39.04
CA SER A 263 -3.89 -53.90 38.99
C SER A 263 -5.38 -53.73 39.30
N MET A 264 -6.26 -54.53 38.68
CA MET A 264 -6.95 -55.65 39.34
C MET A 264 -8.12 -56.17 38.50
N ASN A 265 -8.10 -57.49 38.37
CA ASN A 265 -9.20 -58.45 38.44
C ASN A 265 -10.16 -58.68 37.26
N LEU A 266 -10.13 -59.96 36.88
CA LEU A 266 -11.15 -60.77 36.22
C LEU A 266 -12.52 -60.61 36.90
N CYS A 267 -13.61 -60.68 36.14
CA CYS A 267 -14.37 -61.92 35.93
C CYS A 267 -15.77 -61.62 35.34
N SER A 268 -16.30 -62.63 34.66
CA SER A 268 -17.71 -62.93 34.41
C SER A 268 -18.35 -62.45 33.10
N MET A 269 -18.58 -63.47 32.28
CA MET A 269 -19.68 -63.61 31.32
C MET A 269 -21.01 -63.11 31.87
N MET A 270 -21.82 -62.46 31.01
CA MET A 270 -23.14 -62.96 30.59
C MET A 270 -23.74 -62.02 29.54
N ASN A 271 -24.16 -62.58 28.40
CA ASN A 271 -25.30 -62.08 27.62
C ASN A 271 -26.56 -62.69 28.25
N PRO A 272 -27.72 -62.02 28.19
CA PRO A 272 -28.68 -62.41 27.16
C PRO A 272 -29.45 -61.24 26.51
N PHE A 273 -30.03 -61.56 25.35
CA PHE A 273 -30.98 -60.78 24.58
C PHE A 273 -32.14 -60.25 25.43
N ASP A 274 -32.54 -59.00 25.22
CA ASP A 274 -33.96 -58.65 25.25
C ASP A 274 -34.31 -57.41 24.43
N THR A 275 -35.53 -57.44 23.89
CA THR A 275 -36.05 -56.63 22.80
C THR A 275 -36.58 -55.24 23.22
N ALA A 276 -36.19 -54.19 22.45
CA ALA A 276 -36.84 -52.88 22.23
C ALA A 276 -37.12 -51.94 23.44
N PRO A 277 -36.81 -50.63 23.30
CA PRO A 277 -37.76 -49.74 22.63
C PRO A 277 -37.09 -48.77 21.63
N ARG A 278 -37.21 -49.07 20.34
CA ARG A 278 -36.74 -48.23 19.22
C ARG A 278 -37.58 -46.96 18.96
N ARG A 279 -38.67 -46.72 19.70
CA ARG A 279 -39.62 -45.62 19.42
C ARG A 279 -39.38 -44.33 20.22
N LEU A 280 -38.64 -44.38 21.33
CA LEU A 280 -38.31 -43.17 22.12
C LEU A 280 -37.07 -42.43 21.61
N ALA A 281 -36.15 -43.12 20.93
CA ALA A 281 -34.96 -42.51 20.34
C ALA A 281 -35.24 -41.63 19.10
N LEU A 282 -36.39 -41.83 18.43
CA LEU A 282 -36.81 -41.08 17.24
C LEU A 282 -37.44 -39.71 17.56
N LEU A 283 -37.89 -39.49 18.80
CA LEU A 283 -38.49 -38.22 19.24
C LEU A 283 -37.49 -37.26 19.91
N CYS A 284 -36.37 -37.76 20.44
CA CYS A 284 -35.31 -36.92 21.02
C CYS A 284 -34.35 -36.31 19.97
N LEU A 285 -34.22 -36.93 18.79
CA LEU A 285 -33.35 -36.44 17.72
C LEU A 285 -33.72 -35.06 17.16
N PRO A 286 -35.01 -34.72 16.90
CA PRO A 286 -35.38 -33.39 16.43
C PRO A 286 -35.25 -32.29 17.52
N LEU A 287 -35.45 -32.62 18.79
CA LEU A 287 -35.26 -31.66 19.90
C LEU A 287 -33.78 -31.34 20.18
N ALA A 288 -32.88 -32.31 20.01
CA ALA A 288 -31.44 -32.07 20.13
C ALA A 288 -30.86 -31.24 18.96
N LEU A 289 -31.48 -31.30 17.77
CA LEU A 289 -31.06 -30.52 16.58
C LEU A 289 -31.54 -29.06 16.59
N LEU A 290 -32.58 -28.72 17.37
CA LEU A 290 -33.09 -27.34 17.49
C LEU A 290 -32.38 -26.50 18.56
N GLY A 291 -31.57 -27.12 19.43
CA GLY A 291 -30.91 -26.46 20.57
C GLY A 291 -29.49 -25.92 20.30
N CYS A 292 -28.86 -26.28 19.18
CA CYS A 292 -27.51 -25.83 18.83
C CYS A 292 -27.57 -24.60 17.91
N GLY A 293 -27.90 -23.44 18.48
CA GLY A 293 -27.66 -22.17 17.80
C GLY A 293 -26.15 -22.02 17.54
N LEU A 294 -25.75 -22.02 16.27
CA LEU A 294 -24.36 -21.82 15.88
C LEU A 294 -23.85 -20.48 16.42
N THR A 295 -22.81 -20.54 17.25
CA THR A 295 -22.22 -19.37 17.88
C THR A 295 -21.32 -18.66 16.87
N ARG A 296 -21.81 -17.57 16.26
CA ARG A 296 -20.95 -16.61 15.56
C ARG A 296 -20.50 -15.50 16.54
N PRO A 297 -19.27 -14.97 16.41
CA PRO A 297 -18.83 -13.79 17.17
C PRO A 297 -19.78 -12.59 16.93
N PRO A 298 -19.79 -11.57 17.81
CA PRO A 298 -20.64 -10.40 17.60
C PRO A 298 -20.30 -9.70 16.26
N ALA A 299 -21.34 -9.25 15.55
CA ALA A 299 -21.18 -8.58 14.26
C ALA A 299 -20.65 -7.13 14.39
N VAL A 300 -20.65 -6.58 15.61
CA VAL A 300 -20.15 -5.24 15.93
C VAL A 300 -19.15 -5.36 17.08
N ALA A 301 -18.01 -4.71 16.93
CA ALA A 301 -17.03 -4.57 18.01
C ALA A 301 -17.19 -3.19 18.67
N SER A 302 -17.17 -3.14 20.01
CA SER A 302 -17.13 -1.86 20.72
C SER A 302 -15.75 -1.20 20.56
N VAL A 303 -15.75 0.07 20.18
CA VAL A 303 -14.54 0.90 20.09
C VAL A 303 -14.77 2.16 20.91
N PRO A 304 -13.88 2.50 21.86
CA PRO A 304 -13.99 3.74 22.60
C PRO A 304 -13.72 4.92 21.65
N ILE A 305 -14.71 5.80 21.50
CA ILE A 305 -14.62 7.07 20.79
C ILE A 305 -14.40 8.16 21.85
N PRO A 306 -13.50 9.14 21.65
CA PRO A 306 -13.32 10.23 22.59
C PRO A 306 -14.64 11.01 22.77
N ALA A 307 -14.97 11.39 24.00
CA ALA A 307 -16.20 12.15 24.29
C ALA A 307 -16.12 13.60 23.75
N GLN A 308 -14.90 14.13 23.58
CA GLN A 308 -14.59 15.46 23.07
C GLN A 308 -13.24 15.43 22.35
N TRP A 309 -13.03 16.36 21.40
CA TRP A 309 -11.74 16.56 20.76
C TRP A 309 -10.77 17.25 21.72
N ASN A 310 -9.49 16.92 21.60
CA ASN A 310 -8.43 17.52 22.41
C ASN A 310 -7.73 18.68 21.68
N ALA A 311 -7.97 18.89 20.39
CA ALA A 311 -7.55 20.11 19.70
C ALA A 311 -8.16 21.34 20.39
N PRO A 312 -7.39 22.43 20.57
CA PRO A 312 -7.93 23.67 21.08
C PRO A 312 -8.89 24.24 20.04
N LEU A 313 -10.19 23.97 20.20
CA LEU A 313 -11.21 24.66 19.42
C LEU A 313 -11.12 26.16 19.74
N PRO A 314 -11.36 27.07 18.77
CA PRO A 314 -11.48 28.49 19.08
C PRO A 314 -12.53 28.62 20.19
N THR A 315 -12.11 29.08 21.36
CA THR A 315 -13.03 29.48 22.41
C THR A 315 -13.81 30.64 21.82
N ALA A 316 -15.04 30.37 21.38
CA ALA A 316 -16.02 31.43 21.28
C ALA A 316 -16.05 32.05 22.68
N THR A 317 -15.57 33.28 22.80
CA THR A 317 -15.88 34.11 23.95
C THR A 317 -17.38 34.35 23.87
N VAL A 318 -18.14 33.40 24.41
CA VAL A 318 -19.56 33.57 24.66
C VAL A 318 -19.64 34.64 25.72
N ASP A 319 -19.99 35.83 25.27
CA ASP A 319 -20.33 36.95 26.13
C ASP A 319 -21.52 36.50 27.00
N ALA A 320 -21.25 36.17 28.27
CA ALA A 320 -22.17 35.48 29.18
C ALA A 320 -23.41 36.30 29.59
N THR A 321 -23.66 37.43 28.92
CA THR A 321 -24.74 38.39 29.20
C THR A 321 -25.86 38.35 28.17
N ARG A 322 -25.73 37.57 27.10
CA ARG A 322 -26.84 37.29 26.17
C ARG A 322 -27.44 35.92 26.53
N PRO A 323 -28.78 35.77 26.61
CA PRO A 323 -29.38 34.44 26.64
C PRO A 323 -29.11 33.79 25.28
N THR A 324 -28.01 33.07 25.18
CA THR A 324 -27.69 32.19 24.06
C THR A 324 -28.36 30.86 24.32
N ASP A 325 -29.19 30.42 23.37
CA ASP A 325 -29.63 29.03 23.24
C ASP A 325 -28.43 28.08 23.48
N PRO A 326 -28.64 26.93 24.14
CA PRO A 326 -27.58 25.99 24.45
C PRO A 326 -26.83 25.59 23.16
N ALA A 327 -25.58 26.05 23.05
CA ALA A 327 -24.56 25.65 22.08
C ALA A 327 -25.13 25.12 20.76
N ALA A 328 -25.52 26.04 19.87
CA ALA A 328 -25.82 25.68 18.49
C ALA A 328 -24.56 25.05 17.85
N LEU A 329 -24.54 23.71 17.82
CA LEU A 329 -23.58 22.92 17.07
C LEU A 329 -23.49 23.48 15.64
N PRO A 330 -22.31 23.52 15.00
CA PRO A 330 -22.17 23.74 13.57
C PRO A 330 -23.16 22.83 12.85
N HIS A 331 -23.90 23.39 11.90
CA HIS A 331 -24.93 22.66 11.15
C HIS A 331 -26.13 22.17 11.99
N ALA A 332 -26.31 22.68 13.21
CA ALA A 332 -27.30 22.21 14.20
C ALA A 332 -27.18 20.70 14.49
N GLY A 333 -26.00 20.11 14.27
CA GLY A 333 -25.81 18.65 14.32
C GLY A 333 -26.50 17.89 13.19
N SER A 334 -26.95 18.57 12.13
CA SER A 334 -27.70 17.97 11.03
C SER A 334 -26.80 17.66 9.81
N LEU A 335 -26.79 16.38 9.46
CA LEU A 335 -26.05 15.78 8.33
C LEU A 335 -26.37 16.39 6.94
N PRO A 336 -27.60 16.88 6.65
CA PRO A 336 -27.91 17.51 5.36
C PRO A 336 -27.12 18.79 5.08
N SER A 337 -26.72 19.55 6.11
CA SER A 337 -25.94 20.78 5.94
C SER A 337 -24.48 20.54 5.55
N LEU A 338 -23.92 19.36 5.83
CA LEU A 338 -22.58 18.96 5.34
C LEU A 338 -22.58 18.66 3.84
N ALA A 339 -23.70 18.22 3.28
CA ALA A 339 -23.86 18.07 1.82
C ALA A 339 -23.79 19.43 1.07
N GLY A 340 -23.95 20.54 1.79
CA GLY A 340 -23.79 21.92 1.27
C GLY A 340 -22.41 22.54 1.50
N TRP A 341 -21.41 21.78 1.97
CA TRP A 341 -20.08 22.29 2.36
C TRP A 341 -19.47 23.24 1.31
N TRP A 342 -19.38 22.79 0.07
CA TRP A 342 -18.80 23.58 -1.02
C TRP A 342 -19.61 24.83 -1.39
N ARG A 343 -20.92 24.85 -1.10
CA ARG A 343 -21.78 26.02 -1.37
C ARG A 343 -21.49 27.17 -0.42
N GLN A 344 -20.87 26.92 0.74
CA GLN A 344 -20.47 27.97 1.69
C GLN A 344 -19.37 28.89 1.14
N LEU A 345 -18.66 28.46 0.10
CA LEU A 345 -17.64 29.26 -0.58
C LEU A 345 -18.20 30.23 -1.61
N ASP A 346 -19.49 30.09 -1.96
CA ASP A 346 -20.16 30.79 -3.07
C ASP A 346 -19.41 30.64 -4.42
N ASP A 347 -18.66 29.54 -4.60
CA ASP A 347 -17.83 29.27 -5.77
C ASP A 347 -18.49 28.24 -6.71
N PRO A 348 -19.24 28.70 -7.75
CA PRO A 348 -19.92 27.80 -8.67
C PRO A 348 -18.93 27.04 -9.56
N VAL A 349 -17.71 27.54 -9.76
CA VAL A 349 -16.69 26.87 -10.58
C VAL A 349 -16.17 25.66 -9.85
N LEU A 350 -15.84 25.79 -8.55
CA LEU A 350 -15.37 24.65 -7.75
C LEU A 350 -16.39 23.49 -7.71
N SER A 351 -17.66 23.80 -7.50
CA SER A 351 -18.71 22.76 -7.50
C SER A 351 -18.85 22.08 -8.86
N THR A 352 -18.84 22.84 -9.95
CA THR A 352 -18.86 22.29 -11.32
C THR A 352 -17.65 21.39 -11.59
N LEU A 353 -16.46 21.78 -11.12
CA LEU A 353 -15.25 20.98 -11.27
C LEU A 353 -15.29 19.68 -10.47
N ILE A 354 -15.82 19.71 -9.25
CA ILE A 354 -15.98 18.51 -8.42
C ILE A 354 -16.96 17.54 -9.09
N ASP A 355 -18.08 18.03 -9.61
CA ASP A 355 -19.07 17.18 -10.30
C ASP A 355 -18.47 16.57 -11.58
N ALA A 356 -17.77 17.38 -12.39
CA ALA A 356 -17.07 16.90 -13.58
C ALA A 356 -15.99 15.85 -13.23
N ALA A 357 -15.20 16.10 -12.18
CA ALA A 357 -14.16 15.17 -11.74
C ALA A 357 -14.73 13.85 -11.19
N GLN A 358 -15.82 13.90 -10.42
CA GLN A 358 -16.51 12.67 -9.97
C GLN A 358 -17.08 11.87 -11.14
N ALA A 359 -17.58 12.54 -12.18
CA ALA A 359 -18.10 11.88 -13.38
C ALA A 359 -16.99 11.24 -14.23
N ALA A 360 -15.84 11.91 -14.38
CA ALA A 360 -14.70 11.43 -15.17
C ALA A 360 -13.80 10.42 -14.42
N SER A 361 -13.91 10.34 -13.09
CA SER A 361 -12.98 9.60 -12.23
C SER A 361 -13.01 8.07 -12.44
N PRO A 362 -11.86 7.45 -12.77
CA PRO A 362 -11.72 5.99 -12.80
C PRO A 362 -11.85 5.34 -11.42
N THR A 363 -11.49 6.04 -10.34
CA THR A 363 -11.61 5.53 -8.96
C THR A 363 -13.09 5.40 -8.55
N VAL A 364 -13.93 6.39 -8.88
CA VAL A 364 -15.38 6.33 -8.65
C VAL A 364 -16.04 5.26 -9.54
N ALA A 365 -15.64 5.17 -10.81
CA ALA A 365 -16.15 4.16 -11.74
C ALA A 365 -15.76 2.73 -11.33
N SER A 366 -14.53 2.52 -10.87
CA SER A 366 -14.08 1.23 -10.32
C SER A 366 -14.88 0.85 -9.07
N ALA A 367 -15.10 1.80 -8.16
CA ALA A 367 -15.90 1.55 -6.97
C ALA A 367 -17.37 1.23 -7.28
N SER A 368 -17.96 1.82 -8.33
CA SER A 368 -19.33 1.50 -8.75
C SER A 368 -19.42 0.09 -9.36
N ALA A 369 -18.41 -0.33 -10.13
CA ALA A 369 -18.31 -1.70 -10.64
C ALA A 369 -18.19 -2.73 -9.50
N ARG A 370 -17.46 -2.41 -8.42
CA ARG A 370 -17.39 -3.27 -7.22
C ARG A 370 -18.73 -3.42 -6.51
N ILE A 371 -19.62 -2.42 -6.57
CA ILE A 371 -20.99 -2.57 -6.07
C ILE A 371 -21.75 -3.59 -6.94
N ALA A 372 -21.66 -3.50 -8.26
CA ALA A 372 -22.33 -4.44 -9.16
C ALA A 372 -21.85 -5.89 -8.94
N GLU A 373 -20.54 -6.09 -8.80
CA GLU A 373 -19.93 -7.38 -8.43
C GLU A 373 -20.46 -7.87 -7.08
N ALA A 374 -20.44 -7.04 -6.04
CA ALA A 374 -20.92 -7.42 -4.72
C ALA A 374 -22.42 -7.77 -4.71
N ARG A 375 -23.25 -7.08 -5.51
CA ARG A 375 -24.67 -7.42 -5.70
C ARG A 375 -24.82 -8.80 -6.34
N ALA A 376 -24.06 -9.10 -7.39
CA ALA A 376 -24.09 -10.40 -8.05
C ALA A 376 -23.67 -11.52 -7.09
N THR A 377 -22.60 -11.33 -6.31
CA THR A 377 -22.15 -12.28 -5.29
C THR A 377 -23.20 -12.48 -4.20
N ARG A 378 -23.88 -11.41 -3.76
CA ARG A 378 -24.98 -11.51 -2.79
C ARG A 378 -26.17 -12.29 -3.34
N VAL A 379 -26.50 -12.13 -4.62
CA VAL A 379 -27.52 -12.94 -5.31
C VAL A 379 -27.09 -14.39 -5.41
N GLN A 380 -25.84 -14.67 -5.80
CA GLN A 380 -25.28 -16.02 -5.87
C GLN A 380 -25.36 -16.75 -4.52
N SER A 381 -24.92 -16.10 -3.44
CA SER A 381 -25.01 -16.66 -2.08
C SER A 381 -26.45 -16.85 -1.62
N GLY A 382 -27.38 -15.99 -2.06
CA GLY A 382 -28.81 -16.13 -1.80
C GLY A 382 -29.45 -17.28 -2.58
N ALA A 383 -29.09 -17.45 -3.85
CA ALA A 383 -29.59 -18.53 -4.70
C ALA A 383 -29.12 -19.91 -4.21
N ALA A 384 -27.96 -19.99 -3.55
CA ALA A 384 -27.49 -21.22 -2.91
C ALA A 384 -28.38 -21.72 -1.74
N LEU A 385 -29.37 -20.93 -1.30
CA LEU A 385 -30.40 -21.37 -0.33
C LEU A 385 -31.59 -22.08 -0.99
N LEU A 386 -31.69 -22.01 -2.33
CA LEU A 386 -32.78 -22.58 -3.11
C LEU A 386 -32.36 -23.89 -3.78
N PRO A 387 -33.31 -24.75 -4.18
CA PRO A 387 -33.02 -25.92 -5.01
C PRO A 387 -32.41 -25.53 -6.36
N THR A 388 -31.43 -26.30 -6.83
CA THR A 388 -31.01 -26.27 -8.25
C THR A 388 -31.88 -27.20 -9.08
N LEU A 389 -32.00 -26.93 -10.38
CA LEU A 389 -32.69 -27.78 -11.34
C LEU A 389 -31.87 -27.82 -12.64
N ASP A 390 -31.35 -28.99 -12.98
CA ASP A 390 -30.41 -29.21 -14.07
C ASP A 390 -30.98 -30.20 -15.09
N GLY A 391 -30.76 -29.92 -16.37
CA GLY A 391 -31.03 -30.86 -17.46
C GLY A 391 -29.83 -31.78 -17.70
N THR A 392 -30.08 -33.08 -17.72
CA THR A 392 -29.05 -34.10 -17.93
C THR A 392 -29.36 -34.90 -19.19
N LEU A 393 -28.36 -35.05 -20.05
CA LEU A 393 -28.41 -35.91 -21.23
C LEU A 393 -27.14 -36.77 -21.24
N SER A 394 -27.30 -38.09 -21.23
CA SER A 394 -26.18 -39.02 -21.25
C SER A 394 -26.41 -40.16 -22.24
N ALA A 395 -25.32 -40.59 -22.86
CA ALA A 395 -25.27 -41.74 -23.74
C ALA A 395 -24.07 -42.58 -23.33
N GLN A 396 -24.32 -43.77 -22.78
CA GLN A 396 -23.28 -44.66 -22.31
C GLN A 396 -23.41 -46.00 -23.02
N ARG A 397 -22.33 -46.44 -23.67
CA ARG A 397 -22.24 -47.80 -24.21
C ARG A 397 -21.18 -48.55 -23.42
N SER A 398 -21.56 -49.66 -22.81
CA SER A 398 -20.65 -50.51 -22.05
C SER A 398 -20.74 -51.96 -22.53
N ASN A 399 -19.60 -52.63 -22.55
CA ASN A 399 -19.52 -54.08 -22.71
C ASN A 399 -18.78 -54.61 -21.49
N SER A 400 -19.49 -55.34 -20.62
CA SER A 400 -18.87 -55.94 -19.44
C SER A 400 -18.75 -57.45 -19.69
N PRO A 401 -17.54 -57.99 -19.89
CA PRO A 401 -17.37 -59.43 -19.97
C PRO A 401 -17.70 -60.04 -18.61
N LEU A 402 -18.63 -61.01 -18.59
CA LEU A 402 -18.91 -61.77 -17.39
C LEU A 402 -17.80 -62.84 -17.23
N GLY A 403 -16.72 -62.47 -16.53
CA GLY A 403 -15.60 -63.35 -16.22
C GLY A 403 -15.87 -64.15 -14.94
N GLY A 404 -15.99 -65.47 -15.07
CA GLY A 404 -16.22 -66.39 -13.96
C GLY A 404 -15.06 -66.43 -12.97
N THR A 405 -15.39 -66.55 -11.68
CA THR A 405 -14.46 -66.96 -10.63
C THR A 405 -14.14 -68.46 -10.81
N GLY A 406 -13.24 -68.78 -11.73
CA GLY A 406 -12.71 -70.13 -11.92
C GLY A 406 -11.41 -70.31 -11.13
N SER A 407 -11.51 -70.87 -9.93
CA SER A 407 -10.38 -71.51 -9.24
C SER A 407 -10.11 -72.87 -9.91
N GLY A 408 -8.85 -73.15 -10.24
CA GLY A 408 -8.37 -74.51 -10.53
C GLY A 408 -8.23 -74.88 -12.01
N ASN A 409 -7.04 -75.41 -12.33
CA ASN A 409 -6.69 -76.08 -13.60
C ASN A 409 -7.79 -77.00 -14.13
N GLY A 410 -8.21 -76.79 -15.38
CA GLY A 410 -9.00 -77.77 -16.14
C GLY A 410 -9.92 -77.15 -17.19
N THR A 411 -9.46 -77.12 -18.44
CA THR A 411 -10.27 -77.13 -19.68
C THR A 411 -11.38 -76.08 -19.84
N GLY A 412 -11.12 -75.04 -20.65
CA GLY A 412 -12.09 -74.46 -21.58
C GLY A 412 -13.32 -73.74 -21.01
N GLY A 413 -13.15 -72.80 -20.08
CA GLY A 413 -14.22 -71.88 -19.70
C GLY A 413 -14.43 -70.80 -20.77
N ALA A 414 -15.44 -70.96 -21.62
CA ALA A 414 -15.85 -69.92 -22.58
C ALA A 414 -16.26 -68.65 -21.83
N SER A 415 -15.54 -67.53 -22.07
CA SER A 415 -15.97 -66.21 -21.63
C SER A 415 -17.29 -65.87 -22.34
N THR A 416 -18.40 -65.92 -21.62
CA THR A 416 -19.70 -65.53 -22.18
C THR A 416 -19.74 -64.00 -22.19
N SER A 417 -19.40 -63.40 -23.34
CA SER A 417 -19.52 -61.95 -23.52
C SER A 417 -21.00 -61.57 -23.55
N LEU A 418 -21.45 -60.79 -22.57
CA LEU A 418 -22.77 -60.19 -22.62
C LEU A 418 -22.83 -59.20 -23.80
N PRO A 419 -23.96 -59.09 -24.51
CA PRO A 419 -24.11 -58.11 -25.57
C PRO A 419 -23.94 -56.69 -25.02
N ALA A 420 -23.22 -55.84 -25.76
CA ALA A 420 -22.99 -54.45 -25.38
C ALA A 420 -24.32 -53.74 -25.05
N VAL A 421 -24.36 -53.10 -23.88
CA VAL A 421 -25.52 -52.33 -23.40
C VAL A 421 -25.30 -50.88 -23.78
N THR A 422 -26.24 -50.30 -24.52
CA THR A 422 -26.31 -48.86 -24.78
C THR A 422 -27.45 -48.28 -23.97
N THR A 423 -27.11 -47.33 -23.12
CA THR A 423 -28.02 -46.58 -22.26
C THR A 423 -28.08 -45.14 -22.75
N LEU A 424 -29.25 -44.68 -23.16
CA LEU A 424 -29.52 -43.28 -23.46
C LEU A 424 -30.43 -42.73 -22.37
N GLN A 425 -30.06 -41.64 -21.70
CA GLN A 425 -30.85 -41.04 -20.64
C GLN A 425 -31.01 -39.55 -20.89
N ALA A 426 -32.24 -39.05 -20.76
CA ALA A 426 -32.56 -37.63 -20.81
C ALA A 426 -33.49 -37.31 -19.63
N GLY A 427 -33.15 -36.33 -18.80
CA GLY A 427 -33.96 -36.03 -17.63
C GLY A 427 -33.63 -34.70 -16.96
N LEU A 428 -34.45 -34.37 -15.97
CA LEU A 428 -34.25 -33.24 -15.08
C LEU A 428 -33.85 -33.77 -13.70
N GLN A 429 -32.85 -33.15 -13.07
CA GLN A 429 -32.37 -33.47 -11.74
C GLN A 429 -32.42 -32.20 -10.89
N SER A 430 -32.89 -32.32 -9.65
CA SER A 430 -32.89 -31.25 -8.66
C SER A 430 -32.09 -31.67 -7.43
N SER A 431 -31.43 -30.69 -6.82
CA SER A 431 -30.62 -30.84 -5.61
C SER A 431 -30.83 -29.63 -4.70
N TRP A 432 -31.11 -29.89 -3.42
CA TRP A 432 -31.31 -28.84 -2.42
C TRP A 432 -30.61 -29.18 -1.11
N GLU A 433 -29.79 -28.27 -0.61
CA GLU A 433 -29.24 -28.35 0.75
C GLU A 433 -30.19 -27.63 1.73
N ILE A 434 -30.78 -28.39 2.64
CA ILE A 434 -31.62 -27.84 3.69
C ILE A 434 -30.69 -27.24 4.75
N ASP A 435 -30.64 -25.92 4.82
CA ASP A 435 -29.76 -25.18 5.71
C ASP A 435 -30.25 -25.22 7.18
N LEU A 436 -30.07 -26.37 7.83
CA LEU A 436 -30.44 -26.60 9.24
C LEU A 436 -29.60 -25.74 10.19
N PHE A 437 -28.30 -25.70 9.92
CA PHE A 437 -27.29 -25.09 10.79
C PHE A 437 -27.03 -23.62 10.43
N GLY A 438 -27.50 -23.12 9.28
CA GLY A 438 -27.38 -21.71 8.93
C GLY A 438 -26.07 -21.35 8.22
N GLY A 439 -25.32 -22.33 7.72
CA GLY A 439 -24.04 -22.09 7.03
C GLY A 439 -24.24 -21.30 5.74
N ARG A 440 -25.25 -21.67 4.94
CA ARG A 440 -25.59 -20.96 3.69
C ARG A 440 -26.15 -19.57 3.98
N ARG A 441 -27.00 -19.44 5.02
CA ARG A 441 -27.48 -18.13 5.49
C ARG A 441 -26.33 -17.24 5.95
N ALA A 442 -25.36 -17.79 6.68
CA ALA A 442 -24.17 -17.06 7.11
C ALA A 442 -23.30 -16.61 5.92
N THR A 443 -23.10 -17.44 4.89
CA THR A 443 -22.43 -17.03 3.63
C THR A 443 -23.16 -15.89 2.93
N ARG A 444 -24.50 -15.92 2.89
CA ARG A 444 -25.31 -14.82 2.35
C ARG A 444 -25.20 -13.54 3.19
N ASP A 445 -25.27 -13.65 4.52
CA ASP A 445 -25.11 -12.51 5.44
C ASP A 445 -23.72 -11.86 5.26
N ALA A 446 -22.67 -12.66 5.08
CA ALA A 446 -21.32 -12.16 4.80
C ALA A 446 -21.24 -11.44 3.44
N ALA A 447 -21.93 -11.95 2.41
CA ALA A 447 -22.02 -11.29 1.10
C ALA A 447 -22.82 -9.97 1.15
N ASP A 448 -23.86 -9.90 1.98
CA ASP A 448 -24.65 -8.68 2.19
C ASP A 448 -23.81 -7.59 2.90
N ALA A 449 -23.06 -7.97 3.94
CA ALA A 449 -22.11 -7.08 4.60
C ALA A 449 -21.02 -6.56 3.63
N ARG A 450 -20.48 -7.42 2.75
CA ARG A 450 -19.54 -7.00 1.70
C ARG A 450 -20.16 -6.01 0.71
N LEU A 451 -21.44 -6.16 0.36
CA LEU A 451 -22.17 -5.22 -0.49
C LEU A 451 -22.34 -3.84 0.18
N GLN A 452 -22.67 -3.82 1.47
CA GLN A 452 -22.75 -2.58 2.25
C GLN A 452 -21.36 -1.89 2.30
N SER A 453 -20.29 -2.66 2.53
CA SER A 453 -18.91 -2.15 2.50
C SER A 453 -18.53 -1.58 1.13
N ALA A 454 -18.88 -2.26 0.03
CA ALA A 454 -18.64 -1.76 -1.33
C ALA A 454 -19.38 -0.43 -1.60
N THR A 455 -20.61 -0.31 -1.11
CA THR A 455 -21.41 0.93 -1.23
C THR A 455 -20.76 2.08 -0.47
N ALA A 456 -20.29 1.83 0.75
CA ALA A 456 -19.59 2.82 1.56
C ALA A 456 -18.26 3.26 0.91
N LYS A 457 -17.47 2.32 0.37
CA LYS A 457 -16.23 2.61 -0.35
C LYS A 457 -16.45 3.44 -1.62
N TRP A 458 -17.60 3.32 -2.28
CA TRP A 458 -17.95 4.20 -3.40
C TRP A 458 -18.19 5.65 -2.94
N HIS A 459 -18.83 5.84 -1.79
CA HIS A 459 -18.96 7.17 -1.20
C HIS A 459 -17.61 7.73 -0.75
N ASP A 460 -16.75 6.91 -0.16
CA ASP A 460 -15.37 7.29 0.20
C ASP A 460 -14.57 7.78 -1.01
N ALA A 461 -14.66 7.06 -2.13
CA ALA A 461 -14.02 7.45 -3.39
C ALA A 461 -14.50 8.82 -3.87
N ARG A 462 -15.80 9.12 -3.77
CA ARG A 462 -16.36 10.42 -4.16
C ARG A 462 -15.87 11.56 -3.27
N VAL A 463 -15.84 11.35 -1.96
CA VAL A 463 -15.31 12.34 -1.00
C VAL A 463 -13.82 12.60 -1.27
N SER A 464 -13.05 11.54 -1.53
CA SER A 464 -11.63 11.64 -1.85
C SER A 464 -11.38 12.42 -3.15
N VAL A 465 -12.12 12.11 -4.23
CA VAL A 465 -12.02 12.84 -5.50
C VAL A 465 -12.44 14.31 -5.36
N ALA A 466 -13.48 14.60 -4.57
CA ALA A 466 -13.88 15.98 -4.30
C ALA A 466 -12.78 16.76 -3.56
N ALA A 467 -12.19 16.15 -2.52
CA ALA A 467 -11.10 16.77 -1.76
C ALA A 467 -9.83 16.98 -2.62
N GLU A 468 -9.46 16.00 -3.44
CA GLU A 468 -8.31 16.10 -4.35
C GLU A 468 -8.52 17.18 -5.42
N THR A 469 -9.72 17.24 -6.00
CA THR A 469 -10.10 18.28 -6.97
C THR A 469 -10.02 19.67 -6.33
N ALA A 470 -10.54 19.82 -5.10
CA ALA A 470 -10.47 21.08 -4.37
C ALA A 470 -9.02 21.48 -4.04
N ASN A 471 -8.17 20.55 -3.59
CA ASN A 471 -6.75 20.83 -3.33
C ASN A 471 -6.03 21.33 -4.58
N HIS A 472 -6.25 20.69 -5.72
CA HIS A 472 -5.70 21.14 -7.00
C HIS A 472 -6.25 22.49 -7.45
N TYR A 473 -7.55 22.74 -7.23
CA TYR A 473 -8.16 24.03 -7.53
C TYR A 473 -7.53 25.16 -6.72
N PHE A 474 -7.43 25.02 -5.39
CA PHE A 474 -6.82 26.02 -4.53
C PHE A 474 -5.31 26.16 -4.76
N ALA A 475 -4.61 25.08 -5.11
CA ALA A 475 -3.22 25.16 -5.54
C ALA A 475 -3.06 25.99 -6.82
N GLU A 476 -3.95 25.82 -7.81
CA GLU A 476 -3.95 26.63 -9.04
C GLU A 476 -4.24 28.10 -8.73
N ARG A 477 -5.27 28.40 -7.92
CA ARG A 477 -5.59 29.77 -7.51
C ARG A 477 -4.42 30.44 -6.76
N ALA A 478 -3.79 29.73 -5.83
CA ALA A 478 -2.60 30.22 -5.13
C ALA A 478 -1.41 30.44 -6.09
N CYS A 479 -1.23 29.57 -7.08
CA CYS A 479 -0.22 29.75 -8.11
C CYS A 479 -0.46 31.02 -8.94
N GLN A 480 -1.69 31.28 -9.36
CA GLN A 480 -2.04 32.51 -10.09
C GLN A 480 -1.76 33.76 -9.24
N ARG A 481 -2.03 33.70 -7.92
CA ARG A 481 -1.68 34.78 -6.99
C ARG A 481 -0.16 35.02 -6.91
N GLN A 482 0.64 33.95 -6.87
CA GLN A 482 2.10 34.05 -6.90
C GLN A 482 2.61 34.57 -8.25
N LEU A 483 1.95 34.21 -9.36
CA LEU A 483 2.27 34.71 -10.69
C LEU A 483 2.11 36.24 -10.76
N THR A 484 1.01 36.79 -10.23
CA THR A 484 0.82 38.25 -10.16
C THR A 484 1.93 38.95 -9.36
N VAL A 485 2.39 38.33 -8.25
CA VAL A 485 3.52 38.85 -7.46
C VAL A 485 4.82 38.81 -8.27
N ALA A 486 5.10 37.71 -8.96
CA ALA A 486 6.29 37.55 -9.81
C ALA A 486 6.30 38.51 -11.01
N GLU A 487 5.15 38.76 -11.63
CA GLU A 487 4.99 39.74 -12.72
C GLU A 487 5.31 41.16 -12.26
N SER A 488 4.84 41.55 -11.07
CA SER A 488 5.14 42.85 -10.48
C SER A 488 6.62 43.00 -10.15
N ASP A 489 7.26 41.96 -9.59
CA ASP A 489 8.71 41.95 -9.29
C ASP A 489 9.55 42.06 -10.57
N ALA A 490 9.23 41.26 -11.59
CA ALA A 490 9.93 41.29 -12.87
C ALA A 490 9.81 42.64 -13.58
N ARG A 491 8.62 43.25 -13.58
CA ARG A 491 8.40 44.59 -14.15
C ARG A 491 9.20 45.66 -13.40
N SER A 492 9.18 45.64 -12.07
CA SER A 492 9.89 46.62 -11.22
C SER A 492 11.40 46.54 -11.40
N ARG A 493 11.98 45.33 -11.39
CA ARG A 493 13.42 45.12 -11.60
C ARG A 493 13.84 45.42 -13.03
N GLY A 494 13.00 45.12 -14.02
CA GLY A 494 13.24 45.49 -15.41
C GLY A 494 13.39 47.01 -15.59
N GLU A 495 12.52 47.80 -14.97
CA GLU A 495 12.61 49.26 -15.02
C GLU A 495 13.82 49.79 -14.25
N THR A 496 14.12 49.21 -13.08
CA THR A 496 15.34 49.56 -12.31
C THR A 496 16.60 49.30 -13.15
N ALA A 497 16.69 48.16 -13.84
CA ALA A 497 17.81 47.84 -14.72
C ALA A 497 17.93 48.82 -15.89
N ARG A 498 16.81 49.22 -16.50
CA ARG A 498 16.79 50.21 -17.59
C ARG A 498 17.30 51.57 -17.14
N LEU A 499 16.81 52.08 -16.02
CA LEU A 499 17.18 53.39 -15.49
C LEU A 499 18.65 53.42 -15.03
N THR A 500 19.11 52.38 -14.31
CA THR A 500 20.50 52.28 -13.85
C THR A 500 21.48 52.15 -15.03
N ASP A 501 21.10 51.43 -16.10
CA ASP A 501 21.92 51.34 -17.32
C ASP A 501 22.06 52.69 -18.03
N LEU A 502 20.98 53.47 -18.13
CA LEU A 502 21.03 54.84 -18.67
C LEU A 502 21.92 55.76 -17.81
N SER A 503 21.78 55.69 -16.49
CA SER A 503 22.58 56.47 -15.54
C SER A 503 24.07 56.12 -15.62
N ALA A 504 24.40 54.83 -15.71
CA ALA A 504 25.78 54.35 -15.85
C ALA A 504 26.40 54.78 -17.20
N LYS A 505 25.66 54.71 -18.31
CA LYS A 505 26.11 55.20 -19.62
C LYS A 505 26.37 56.71 -19.64
N ALA A 506 25.62 57.47 -18.85
CA ALA A 506 25.83 58.90 -18.66
C ALA A 506 26.95 59.24 -17.65
N GLY A 507 27.54 58.24 -16.98
CA GLY A 507 28.61 58.41 -16.01
C GLY A 507 28.17 58.78 -14.59
N PHE A 508 26.85 58.76 -14.30
CA PHE A 508 26.30 59.11 -12.98
C PHE A 508 26.18 57.91 -12.02
N SER A 509 26.43 56.68 -12.49
CA SER A 509 26.40 55.46 -11.65
C SER A 509 27.53 54.50 -12.04
N ALA A 510 27.92 53.62 -11.11
CA ALA A 510 29.01 52.69 -11.34
C ALA A 510 28.59 51.57 -12.33
N PRO A 511 29.49 51.10 -13.22
CA PRO A 511 29.22 49.94 -14.08
C PRO A 511 28.83 48.68 -13.30
N ALA A 512 29.32 48.54 -12.05
CA ALA A 512 28.96 47.46 -11.15
C ALA A 512 27.46 47.48 -10.77
N ASP A 513 26.87 48.66 -10.54
CA ASP A 513 25.44 48.80 -10.22
C ASP A 513 24.58 48.42 -11.43
N ALA A 514 24.99 48.83 -12.64
CA ALA A 514 24.30 48.42 -13.87
C ALA A 514 24.40 46.91 -14.13
N ALA A 515 25.51 46.26 -13.76
CA ALA A 515 25.64 44.81 -13.83
C ALA A 515 24.73 44.10 -12.81
N LEU A 516 24.69 44.60 -11.56
CA LEU A 516 23.81 44.08 -10.51
C LEU A 516 22.33 44.22 -10.88
N ALA A 517 21.90 45.38 -11.37
CA ALA A 517 20.51 45.62 -11.75
C ALA A 517 20.08 44.71 -12.91
N ARG A 518 20.93 44.53 -13.93
CA ARG A 518 20.68 43.59 -15.04
C ARG A 518 20.57 42.14 -14.57
N ALA A 519 21.45 41.71 -13.67
CA ALA A 519 21.38 40.37 -13.08
C ALA A 519 20.07 40.18 -12.28
N SER A 520 19.70 41.17 -11.45
CA SER A 520 18.44 41.16 -10.68
C SER A 520 17.20 41.05 -11.57
N ALA A 521 17.16 41.79 -12.69
CA ALA A 521 16.08 41.71 -13.66
C ALA A 521 16.01 40.35 -14.37
N ALA A 522 17.17 39.78 -14.74
CA ALA A 522 17.24 38.44 -15.35
C ALA A 522 16.74 37.36 -14.39
N ASP A 523 17.13 37.42 -13.10
CA ASP A 523 16.68 36.50 -12.06
C ASP A 523 15.15 36.54 -11.86
N ALA A 524 14.55 37.73 -11.89
CA ALA A 524 13.11 37.88 -11.75
C ALA A 524 12.35 37.41 -13.00
N SER A 525 12.88 37.65 -14.20
CA SER A 525 12.34 37.10 -15.45
C SER A 525 12.36 35.57 -15.47
N ALA A 526 13.47 34.97 -14.99
CA ALA A 526 13.57 33.52 -14.84
C ALA A 526 12.53 32.96 -13.85
N ARG A 527 12.36 33.61 -12.69
CA ARG A 527 11.32 33.23 -11.70
C ARG A 527 9.90 33.37 -12.26
N LEU A 528 9.60 34.44 -12.99
CA LEU A 528 8.32 34.63 -13.65
C LEU A 528 8.02 33.49 -14.64
N THR A 529 8.99 33.13 -15.46
CA THR A 529 8.87 32.02 -16.42
C THR A 529 8.61 30.69 -15.69
N GLN A 530 9.36 30.42 -14.63
CA GLN A 530 9.17 29.22 -13.80
C GLN A 530 7.77 29.18 -13.16
N GLN A 531 7.32 30.29 -12.58
CA GLN A 531 5.99 30.38 -11.95
C GLN A 531 4.87 30.15 -12.98
N GLY A 532 4.99 30.76 -14.17
CA GLY A 532 4.04 30.56 -15.26
C GLY A 532 3.94 29.09 -15.69
N ALA A 533 5.06 28.40 -15.80
CA ALA A 533 5.09 26.96 -16.08
C ALA A 533 4.41 26.13 -14.98
N GLN A 534 4.64 26.45 -13.71
CA GLN A 534 3.98 25.76 -12.59
C GLN A 534 2.46 25.92 -12.62
N CYS A 535 1.97 27.13 -12.89
CA CYS A 535 0.52 27.37 -12.96
C CYS A 535 -0.10 26.65 -14.17
N ALA A 536 0.61 26.61 -15.30
CA ALA A 536 0.19 25.84 -16.46
C ALA A 536 0.08 24.33 -16.15
N VAL A 537 1.05 23.76 -15.42
CA VAL A 537 1.01 22.34 -15.01
C VAL A 537 -0.18 22.05 -14.08
N LEU A 538 -0.42 22.90 -13.08
CA LEU A 538 -1.58 22.75 -12.19
C LEU A 538 -2.91 22.79 -12.95
N ARG A 539 -3.01 23.69 -13.92
CA ARG A 539 -4.17 23.80 -14.81
C ARG A 539 -4.35 22.57 -15.68
N LYS A 540 -3.27 21.99 -16.24
CA LYS A 540 -3.34 20.72 -16.95
C LYS A 540 -3.76 19.56 -16.05
N GLY A 541 -3.40 19.57 -14.77
CA GLY A 541 -3.92 18.64 -13.76
C GLY A 541 -5.44 18.73 -13.61
N LEU A 542 -5.99 19.95 -13.51
CA LEU A 542 -7.44 20.16 -13.45
C LEU A 542 -8.17 19.67 -14.71
N VAL A 543 -7.60 19.91 -15.90
CA VAL A 543 -8.12 19.34 -17.17
C VAL A 543 -8.18 17.82 -17.11
N ALA A 544 -7.08 17.18 -16.69
CA ALA A 544 -6.99 15.72 -16.64
C ALA A 544 -7.99 15.10 -15.64
N MET A 545 -8.20 15.71 -14.48
CA MET A 545 -9.13 15.18 -13.47
C MET A 545 -10.60 15.45 -13.81
N SER A 546 -10.93 16.64 -14.34
CA SER A 546 -12.31 17.01 -14.65
C SER A 546 -12.81 16.43 -15.98
N GLY A 547 -11.89 16.10 -16.89
CA GLY A 547 -12.24 15.70 -18.26
C GLY A 547 -12.82 16.84 -19.12
N LEU A 548 -12.81 18.08 -18.62
CA LEU A 548 -13.26 19.24 -19.38
C LEU A 548 -12.23 19.64 -20.45
N ASP A 549 -12.70 20.20 -21.56
CA ASP A 549 -11.80 20.82 -22.54
C ASP A 549 -11.03 21.99 -21.91
N ALA A 550 -9.77 22.17 -22.32
CA ALA A 550 -8.89 23.18 -21.74
C ALA A 550 -9.42 24.60 -21.93
N LEU A 551 -10.00 24.93 -23.10
CA LEU A 551 -10.52 26.27 -23.37
C LEU A 551 -11.78 26.55 -22.55
N GLU A 552 -12.63 25.54 -22.37
CA GLU A 552 -13.81 25.66 -21.53
C GLU A 552 -13.44 25.85 -20.06
N LEU A 553 -12.47 25.10 -19.55
CA LEU A 553 -11.94 25.29 -18.19
C LEU A 553 -11.37 26.70 -18.02
N ASP A 554 -10.61 27.19 -19.00
CA ASP A 554 -10.03 28.54 -18.97
C ASP A 554 -11.12 29.61 -18.87
N ARG A 555 -12.19 29.46 -19.66
CA ARG A 555 -13.36 30.36 -19.64
C ARG A 555 -14.04 30.36 -18.28
N GLN A 556 -14.26 29.19 -17.68
CA GLN A 556 -14.88 29.07 -16.35
C GLN A 556 -14.01 29.71 -15.27
N LEU A 557 -12.72 29.38 -15.23
CA LEU A 557 -11.79 29.93 -14.24
C LEU A 557 -11.66 31.45 -14.33
N ALA A 558 -11.82 32.04 -15.52
CA ALA A 558 -11.80 33.48 -15.73
C ALA A 558 -13.04 34.22 -15.19
N THR A 559 -14.15 33.52 -14.94
CA THR A 559 -15.38 34.15 -14.36
C THR A 559 -15.27 34.45 -12.87
N VAL A 560 -14.26 33.88 -12.19
CA VAL A 560 -14.08 33.99 -10.75
C VAL A 560 -12.65 34.50 -10.46
N PRO A 561 -12.48 35.50 -9.58
CA PRO A 561 -11.15 35.99 -9.23
C PRO A 561 -10.31 34.90 -8.55
N ALA A 562 -8.99 34.92 -8.79
CA ALA A 562 -8.06 34.01 -8.12
C ALA A 562 -7.90 34.29 -6.62
N ASP A 563 -8.25 35.51 -6.18
CA ASP A 563 -8.28 35.89 -4.78
C ASP A 563 -9.65 35.57 -4.18
N ARG A 564 -9.70 34.60 -3.27
CA ARG A 564 -10.93 34.19 -2.61
C ARG A 564 -10.67 33.95 -1.14
N THR A 565 -11.43 34.65 -0.30
CA THR A 565 -11.37 34.50 1.15
C THR A 565 -12.16 33.27 1.57
N LEU A 566 -11.52 32.34 2.28
CA LEU A 566 -12.20 31.22 2.92
C LEU A 566 -13.06 31.70 4.10
N PRO A 567 -14.16 31.01 4.42
CA PRO A 567 -14.96 31.29 5.61
C PRO A 567 -14.11 31.30 6.89
N PRO A 568 -14.47 32.11 7.90
CA PRO A 568 -13.78 32.13 9.19
C PRO A 568 -13.93 30.80 9.93
N VAL A 569 -12.88 30.34 10.63
CA VAL A 569 -12.85 29.06 11.37
C VAL A 569 -13.95 28.96 12.44
N GLN A 570 -14.44 30.09 12.95
CA GLN A 570 -15.51 30.13 13.95
C GLN A 570 -16.81 29.44 13.49
N ALA A 571 -17.04 29.28 12.18
CA ALA A 571 -18.16 28.51 11.63
C ALA A 571 -18.03 26.97 11.83
N VAL A 572 -16.86 26.50 12.27
CA VAL A 572 -16.47 25.09 12.39
C VAL A 572 -16.43 24.63 13.87
N ALA A 573 -16.86 25.48 14.80
CA ALA A 573 -16.73 25.26 16.24
C ALA A 573 -17.67 24.15 16.75
N SER A 574 -17.16 22.91 16.75
CA SER A 574 -17.71 21.65 17.28
C SER A 574 -18.16 20.64 16.22
N VAL A 575 -17.20 19.88 15.67
CA VAL A 575 -17.51 18.59 15.05
C VAL A 575 -17.91 17.63 16.20
N PRO A 576 -19.09 17.00 16.23
CA PRO A 576 -19.36 15.97 17.25
C PRO A 576 -18.46 14.75 17.02
N ALA A 577 -17.92 14.13 18.07
CA ALA A 577 -17.10 12.91 17.93
C ALA A 577 -17.89 11.75 17.30
N GLN A 578 -19.23 11.78 17.42
CA GLN A 578 -20.17 10.87 16.75
C GLN A 578 -20.12 10.97 15.21
N MET A 579 -19.57 12.05 14.64
CA MET A 579 -19.34 12.19 13.20
C MET A 579 -18.33 11.18 12.65
N LEU A 580 -17.46 10.62 13.49
CA LEU A 580 -16.54 9.55 13.06
C LEU A 580 -17.28 8.31 12.57
N ALA A 581 -18.45 8.01 13.15
CA ALA A 581 -19.29 6.90 12.71
C ALA A 581 -19.88 7.17 11.31
N GLN A 582 -19.97 8.43 10.89
CA GLN A 582 -20.47 8.90 9.60
C GLN A 582 -19.38 8.96 8.53
N ARG A 583 -18.16 8.49 8.81
CA ARG A 583 -17.16 8.35 7.76
C ARG A 583 -17.39 7.04 6.97
N PRO A 584 -17.41 7.09 5.64
CA PRO A 584 -17.64 5.88 4.84
C PRO A 584 -16.57 4.79 5.03
N ASP A 585 -15.31 5.17 5.25
CA ASP A 585 -14.19 4.24 5.50
C ASP A 585 -14.29 3.53 6.86
N VAL A 586 -14.69 4.25 7.91
CA VAL A 586 -14.94 3.68 9.25
C VAL A 586 -16.13 2.72 9.21
N PHE A 587 -17.23 3.10 8.54
CA PHE A 587 -18.37 2.21 8.35
C PHE A 587 -18.00 0.98 7.51
N ALA A 588 -17.22 1.15 6.44
CA ALA A 588 -16.77 0.02 5.63
C ALA A 588 -15.95 -1.00 6.44
N ALA A 589 -15.16 -0.54 7.41
CA ALA A 589 -14.39 -1.37 8.33
C ALA A 589 -15.27 -2.03 9.41
N GLU A 590 -16.28 -1.31 9.93
CA GLU A 590 -17.28 -1.86 10.85
C GLU A 590 -18.02 -3.04 10.19
N VAL A 591 -18.52 -2.86 8.97
CA VAL A 591 -19.25 -3.90 8.27
C VAL A 591 -18.33 -5.03 7.78
N ALA A 592 -17.02 -4.79 7.64
CA ALA A 592 -16.06 -5.86 7.41
C ALA A 592 -15.95 -6.81 8.62
N VAL A 593 -16.09 -6.30 9.85
CA VAL A 593 -16.19 -7.14 11.07
C VAL A 593 -17.45 -8.01 11.02
N ALA A 594 -18.58 -7.43 10.59
CA ALA A 594 -19.82 -8.17 10.42
C ALA A 594 -19.69 -9.29 9.36
N ALA A 595 -19.02 -9.02 8.24
CA ALA A 595 -18.74 -10.03 7.23
C ALA A 595 -17.86 -11.17 7.77
N ALA A 596 -16.79 -10.84 8.50
CA ALA A 596 -15.90 -11.84 9.09
C ALA A 596 -16.60 -12.66 10.19
N SER A 597 -17.47 -12.05 10.99
CA SER A 597 -18.33 -12.76 11.96
C SER A 597 -19.22 -13.78 11.25
N ALA A 598 -19.84 -13.40 10.14
CA ALA A 598 -20.67 -14.30 9.35
C ALA A 598 -19.86 -15.42 8.68
N ASP A 599 -18.64 -15.16 8.21
CA ASP A 599 -17.74 -16.19 7.70
C ASP A 599 -17.37 -17.23 8.78
N VAL A 600 -17.17 -16.81 10.04
CA VAL A 600 -16.97 -17.75 11.17
C VAL A 600 -18.20 -18.65 11.34
N GLY A 601 -19.40 -18.08 11.25
CA GLY A 601 -20.64 -18.85 11.31
C GLY A 601 -20.73 -19.90 10.20
N ALA A 602 -20.34 -19.55 8.97
CA ALA A 602 -20.31 -20.48 7.84
C ALA A 602 -19.28 -21.61 8.05
N ALA A 603 -18.07 -21.27 8.50
CA ALA A 603 -16.99 -22.23 8.74
C ALA A 603 -17.30 -23.19 9.90
N GLU A 604 -17.96 -22.71 10.96
CA GLU A 604 -18.43 -23.59 12.04
C GLU A 604 -19.58 -24.48 11.56
N ALA A 605 -20.50 -23.97 10.74
CA ALA A 605 -21.60 -24.76 10.19
C ALA A 605 -21.11 -25.93 9.32
N ASP A 606 -20.00 -25.76 8.60
CA ASP A 606 -19.37 -26.81 7.78
C ASP A 606 -18.91 -28.04 8.58
N ARG A 607 -18.76 -27.90 9.91
CA ARG A 607 -18.40 -29.00 10.84
C ARG A 607 -19.60 -29.84 11.28
N TYR A 608 -20.82 -29.38 11.02
CA TYR A 608 -22.06 -30.06 11.38
C TYR A 608 -22.59 -30.91 10.22
N PRO A 609 -23.53 -31.85 10.49
CA PRO A 609 -24.17 -32.63 9.43
C PRO A 609 -24.83 -31.75 8.36
N ARG A 610 -24.67 -32.13 7.10
CA ARG A 610 -25.40 -31.53 5.97
C ARG A 610 -26.59 -32.38 5.60
N LEU A 611 -27.74 -31.75 5.39
CA LEU A 611 -28.96 -32.42 4.94
C LEU A 611 -29.24 -32.02 3.49
N THR A 612 -29.20 -32.99 2.58
CA THR A 612 -29.46 -32.75 1.15
C THR A 612 -30.67 -33.54 0.70
N LEU A 613 -31.53 -32.92 -0.11
CA LEU A 613 -32.67 -33.53 -0.76
C LEU A 613 -32.41 -33.54 -2.27
N GLN A 614 -32.45 -34.72 -2.87
CA GLN A 614 -32.30 -34.90 -4.31
C GLN A 614 -33.59 -35.44 -4.90
N GLY A 615 -33.84 -35.15 -6.18
CA GLY A 615 -34.92 -35.77 -6.93
C GLY A 615 -34.69 -35.65 -8.43
N SER A 616 -35.23 -36.59 -9.20
CA SER A 616 -35.17 -36.54 -10.66
C SER A 616 -36.40 -37.12 -11.34
N VAL A 617 -36.57 -36.72 -12.59
CA VAL A 617 -37.45 -37.38 -13.56
C VAL A 617 -36.67 -37.56 -14.84
N ALA A 618 -36.58 -38.78 -15.37
CA ALA A 618 -35.81 -39.09 -16.56
C ALA A 618 -36.52 -40.10 -17.47
N ALA A 619 -36.31 -39.97 -18.77
CA ALA A 619 -36.55 -41.01 -19.75
C ALA A 619 -35.24 -41.79 -19.98
N LEU A 620 -35.32 -43.11 -19.98
CA LEU A 620 -34.20 -44.02 -20.11
C LEU A 620 -34.48 -45.00 -21.25
N GLN A 621 -33.59 -45.09 -22.23
CA GLN A 621 -33.63 -46.11 -23.27
C GLN A 621 -32.45 -47.07 -23.12
N LEU A 622 -32.76 -48.35 -22.96
CA LEU A 622 -31.78 -49.43 -22.88
C LEU A 622 -31.81 -50.24 -24.17
N ARG A 623 -30.63 -50.47 -24.77
CA ARG A 623 -30.45 -51.29 -25.97
C ARG A 623 -29.39 -52.34 -25.72
N SER A 624 -29.73 -53.63 -25.76
CA SER A 624 -28.76 -54.71 -25.60
C SER A 624 -29.25 -55.95 -26.34
N GLY A 625 -28.37 -56.61 -27.10
CA GLY A 625 -28.67 -57.90 -27.75
C GLY A 625 -29.89 -57.88 -28.68
N GLY A 626 -30.18 -56.75 -29.34
CA GLY A 626 -31.36 -56.57 -30.19
C GLY A 626 -32.66 -56.21 -29.44
N VAL A 627 -32.62 -56.15 -28.10
CA VAL A 627 -33.73 -55.70 -27.27
C VAL A 627 -33.64 -54.20 -27.06
N HIS A 628 -34.76 -53.50 -27.27
CA HIS A 628 -34.92 -52.06 -27.02
C HIS A 628 -36.01 -51.87 -25.98
N GLN A 629 -35.69 -51.22 -24.86
CA GLN A 629 -36.65 -50.87 -23.82
C GLN A 629 -36.60 -49.38 -23.54
N SER A 630 -37.77 -48.77 -23.39
CA SER A 630 -37.92 -47.36 -23.00
C SER A 630 -38.66 -47.28 -21.68
N LEU A 631 -38.09 -46.55 -20.74
CA LEU A 631 -38.53 -46.46 -19.35
C LEU A 631 -38.67 -44.98 -18.98
N GLN A 632 -39.63 -44.68 -18.10
CA GLN A 632 -39.69 -43.41 -17.38
C GLN A 632 -39.33 -43.69 -15.94
N THR A 633 -38.34 -42.99 -15.41
CA THR A 633 -37.87 -43.12 -14.04
C THR A 633 -38.09 -41.81 -13.32
N TRP A 634 -38.44 -41.89 -12.03
CA TRP A 634 -38.50 -40.74 -11.16
C TRP A 634 -37.98 -41.12 -9.77
N THR A 635 -37.39 -40.16 -9.08
CA THR A 635 -36.92 -40.32 -7.70
C THR A 635 -37.26 -39.07 -6.90
N ILE A 636 -37.71 -39.26 -5.67
CA ILE A 636 -37.81 -38.21 -4.65
C ILE A 636 -37.05 -38.74 -3.45
N GLY A 637 -35.93 -38.09 -3.15
CA GLY A 637 -34.93 -38.60 -2.24
C GLY A 637 -33.83 -39.42 -2.93
N PRO A 638 -32.87 -39.93 -2.15
CA PRO A 638 -32.88 -39.97 -0.69
C PRO A 638 -32.69 -38.59 -0.06
N LEU A 639 -33.28 -38.41 1.13
CA LEU A 639 -32.83 -37.39 2.06
C LEU A 639 -31.47 -37.86 2.60
N ALA A 640 -30.38 -37.26 2.12
CA ALA A 640 -29.02 -37.64 2.44
C ALA A 640 -28.47 -36.75 3.56
N LEU A 641 -28.21 -37.36 4.71
CA LEU A 641 -27.52 -36.75 5.85
C LEU A 641 -26.04 -37.11 5.79
N THR A 642 -25.18 -36.13 5.54
CA THR A 642 -23.72 -36.31 5.51
C THR A 642 -23.11 -35.70 6.77
N LEU A 643 -22.61 -36.55 7.67
CA LEU A 643 -21.85 -36.13 8.85
C LEU A 643 -20.36 -36.39 8.62
N PRO A 644 -19.50 -35.35 8.56
CA PRO A 644 -18.07 -35.56 8.48
C PRO A 644 -17.52 -36.11 9.80
N LEU A 645 -17.01 -37.34 9.79
CA LEU A 645 -16.43 -37.98 10.99
C LEU A 645 -14.94 -37.72 11.14
N PHE A 646 -14.20 -37.70 10.03
CA PHE A 646 -12.75 -37.49 10.02
C PHE A 646 -12.32 -36.83 8.71
N ASP A 647 -11.48 -35.79 8.80
CA ASP A 647 -10.92 -35.06 7.65
C ASP A 647 -9.49 -34.57 7.90
N GLY A 648 -8.78 -35.19 8.84
CA GLY A 648 -7.44 -34.76 9.23
C GLY A 648 -7.36 -33.37 9.88
N GLY A 649 -8.49 -32.77 10.28
CA GLY A 649 -8.55 -31.47 10.95
C GLY A 649 -8.81 -30.28 10.03
N VAL A 650 -9.09 -30.50 8.74
CA VAL A 650 -9.30 -29.43 7.75
C VAL A 650 -10.42 -28.47 8.16
N ARG A 651 -11.60 -28.96 8.52
CA ARG A 651 -12.71 -28.07 8.92
C ARG A 651 -12.46 -27.35 10.23
N ALA A 652 -11.74 -27.97 11.16
CA ALA A 652 -11.33 -27.30 12.40
C ALA A 652 -10.34 -26.17 12.10
N ALA A 653 -9.36 -26.40 11.24
CA ALA A 653 -8.41 -25.38 10.80
C ALA A 653 -9.08 -24.25 10.03
N ASN A 654 -10.09 -24.54 9.19
CA ASN A 654 -10.86 -23.51 8.48
C ASN A 654 -11.66 -22.61 9.44
N ALA A 655 -12.31 -23.21 10.46
CA ALA A 655 -13.00 -22.44 11.50
C ALA A 655 -12.02 -21.57 12.31
N GLU A 656 -10.84 -22.10 12.64
CA GLU A 656 -9.81 -21.32 13.34
C GLU A 656 -9.25 -20.19 12.47
N SER A 657 -9.03 -20.44 11.17
CA SER A 657 -8.63 -19.41 10.21
C SER A 657 -9.69 -18.30 10.09
N ALA A 658 -10.98 -18.65 10.07
CA ALA A 658 -12.06 -17.66 10.06
C ALA A 658 -12.08 -16.82 11.35
N LYS A 659 -11.85 -17.43 12.52
CA LYS A 659 -11.75 -16.71 13.80
C LYS A 659 -10.57 -15.76 13.83
N ALA A 660 -9.42 -16.17 13.27
CA ALA A 660 -8.25 -15.30 13.15
C ALA A 660 -8.53 -14.10 12.24
N ARG A 661 -9.20 -14.29 11.09
CA ARG A 661 -9.63 -13.20 10.20
C ARG A 661 -10.63 -12.25 10.87
N TYR A 662 -11.55 -12.78 11.68
CA TYR A 662 -12.42 -11.95 12.50
C TYR A 662 -11.62 -11.11 13.50
N ALA A 663 -10.68 -11.71 14.24
CA ALA A 663 -9.83 -10.98 15.17
C ALA A 663 -9.01 -9.88 14.48
N GLU A 664 -8.46 -10.17 13.30
CA GLU A 664 -7.79 -9.18 12.44
C GLU A 664 -8.72 -8.03 12.06
N SER A 665 -9.94 -8.33 11.58
CA SER A 665 -10.91 -7.30 11.18
C SER A 665 -11.26 -6.34 12.32
N VAL A 666 -11.35 -6.84 13.56
CA VAL A 666 -11.60 -6.03 14.75
C VAL A 666 -10.41 -5.09 15.05
N VAL A 667 -9.18 -5.58 14.87
CA VAL A 667 -7.97 -4.76 15.05
C VAL A 667 -7.90 -3.68 13.97
N LEU A 668 -8.17 -4.02 12.70
CA LEU A 668 -8.20 -3.06 11.60
C LEU A 668 -9.28 -2.00 11.78
N TYR A 669 -10.48 -2.39 12.24
CA TYR A 669 -11.54 -1.43 12.57
C TYR A 669 -11.09 -0.44 13.66
N ARG A 670 -10.46 -0.93 14.74
CA ARG A 670 -9.91 -0.07 15.79
C ARG A 670 -8.81 0.86 15.28
N ALA A 671 -7.94 0.38 14.39
CA ALA A 671 -6.91 1.19 13.77
C ALA A 671 -7.52 2.30 12.91
N ASN A 672 -8.51 1.99 12.08
CA ASN A 672 -9.20 2.97 11.24
C ASN A 672 -9.89 4.06 12.07
N VAL A 673 -10.54 3.70 13.18
CA VAL A 673 -11.14 4.70 14.09
C VAL A 673 -10.06 5.62 14.69
N ARG A 674 -8.90 5.09 15.09
CA ARG A 674 -7.80 5.91 15.61
C ARG A 674 -7.21 6.84 14.55
N THR A 675 -7.03 6.34 13.33
CA THR A 675 -6.60 7.15 12.18
C THR A 675 -7.60 8.26 11.91
N ALA A 676 -8.90 7.94 11.95
CA ALA A 676 -9.95 8.92 11.72
C ALA A 676 -9.97 10.03 12.79
N VAL A 677 -9.79 9.67 14.06
CA VAL A 677 -9.60 10.64 15.16
C VAL A 677 -8.41 11.55 14.87
N ARG A 678 -7.25 10.97 14.56
CA ARG A 678 -6.01 11.71 14.29
C ARG A 678 -6.18 12.71 13.14
N GLU A 679 -6.82 12.31 12.05
CA GLU A 679 -7.04 13.17 10.87
C GLU A 679 -7.95 14.37 11.17
N VAL A 680 -8.98 14.19 12.01
CA VAL A 680 -9.82 15.31 12.44
C VAL A 680 -9.03 16.27 13.32
N GLU A 681 -8.32 15.74 14.32
CA GLU A 681 -7.50 16.54 15.24
C GLU A 681 -6.41 17.32 14.49
N GLU A 682 -5.72 16.68 13.53
CA GLU A 682 -4.69 17.30 12.69
C GLU A 682 -5.28 18.42 11.83
N ALA A 683 -6.44 18.21 11.20
CA ALA A 683 -7.11 19.24 10.42
C ALA A 683 -7.51 20.44 11.29
N LEU A 684 -8.02 20.21 12.50
CA LEU A 684 -8.39 21.26 13.45
C LEU A 684 -7.17 22.06 13.93
N VAL A 685 -6.08 21.40 14.29
CA VAL A 685 -4.83 22.05 14.71
C VAL A 685 -4.26 22.90 13.57
N ASN A 686 -4.23 22.39 12.34
CA ASN A 686 -3.73 23.13 11.18
C ASN A 686 -4.61 24.34 10.85
N LEU A 687 -5.94 24.20 10.94
CA LEU A 687 -6.87 25.33 10.78
C LEU A 687 -6.63 26.41 11.83
N GLN A 688 -6.46 26.03 13.10
CA GLN A 688 -6.17 26.97 14.17
C GLN A 688 -4.81 27.67 13.97
N ALA A 689 -3.76 26.91 13.62
CA ALA A 689 -2.43 27.45 13.39
C ALA A 689 -2.39 28.45 12.22
N THR A 690 -3.12 28.15 11.14
CA THR A 690 -3.21 29.07 9.99
C THR A 690 -4.00 30.33 10.33
N ASP A 691 -5.06 30.23 11.13
CA ASP A 691 -5.82 31.39 11.64
C ASP A 691 -4.93 32.31 12.48
N ALA A 692 -4.21 31.74 13.46
CA ALA A 692 -3.31 32.49 14.33
C ALA A 692 -2.18 33.21 13.56
N ARG A 693 -1.63 32.58 12.52
CA ARG A 693 -0.55 33.16 11.70
C ARG A 693 -1.01 34.21 10.69
N THR A 694 -2.31 34.26 10.37
CA THR A 694 -2.83 35.14 9.30
C THR A 694 -2.61 36.62 9.63
N GLY A 695 -2.88 37.05 10.88
CA GLY A 695 -2.69 38.45 11.29
C GLY A 695 -1.23 38.91 11.24
N ASP A 696 -0.29 38.04 11.64
CA ASP A 696 1.14 38.33 11.61
C ASP A 696 1.67 38.40 10.16
N ALA A 697 1.23 37.49 9.29
CA ALA A 697 1.60 37.50 7.87
C ALA A 697 1.09 38.77 7.15
N ASP A 698 -0.14 39.19 7.46
CA ASP A 698 -0.71 40.42 6.93
C ASP A 698 0.07 41.65 7.41
N THR A 699 0.41 41.70 8.70
CA THR A 699 1.23 42.76 9.29
C THR A 699 2.63 42.80 8.67
N ALA A 700 3.26 41.66 8.41
CA ALA A 700 4.57 41.58 7.77
C ALA A 700 4.53 42.15 6.34
N VAL A 701 3.55 41.75 5.53
CA VAL A 701 3.40 42.28 4.16
C VAL A 701 3.18 43.80 4.18
N GLN A 702 2.33 44.31 5.06
CA GLN A 702 2.07 45.75 5.17
C GLN A 702 3.33 46.54 5.54
N ASN A 703 4.09 46.09 6.54
CA ASN A 703 5.28 46.79 7.01
C ASN A 703 6.46 46.69 6.03
N TYR A 704 6.68 45.51 5.41
CA TYR A 704 7.70 45.39 4.37
C TYR A 704 7.35 46.19 3.11
N GLN A 705 6.05 46.34 2.79
CA GLN A 705 5.64 47.22 1.69
C GLN A 705 5.96 48.68 2.00
N ALA A 706 5.65 49.15 3.22
CA ALA A 706 5.98 50.50 3.64
C ALA A 706 7.50 50.75 3.64
N SER A 707 8.28 49.79 4.14
CA SER A 707 9.75 49.84 4.13
C SER A 707 10.31 49.91 2.70
N PHE A 708 9.79 49.10 1.78
CA PHE A 708 10.17 49.12 0.37
C PHE A 708 9.87 50.47 -0.29
N ASN A 709 8.66 51.00 -0.11
CA ASN A 709 8.28 52.29 -0.67
C ASN A 709 9.19 53.44 -0.16
N ALA A 710 9.53 53.43 1.13
CA ALA A 710 10.44 54.42 1.71
C ALA A 710 11.88 54.27 1.19
N THR A 711 12.36 53.04 1.03
CA THR A 711 13.71 52.75 0.51
C THR A 711 13.82 53.15 -0.96
N GLN A 712 12.76 52.91 -1.73
CA GLN A 712 12.66 53.35 -3.13
C GLN A 712 12.72 54.87 -3.25
N ALA A 713 11.96 55.62 -2.45
CA ALA A 713 12.01 57.09 -2.47
C ALA A 713 13.39 57.65 -2.08
N ARG A 714 14.09 56.98 -1.14
CA ARG A 714 15.48 57.33 -0.79
C ARG A 714 16.46 57.02 -1.91
N TYR A 715 16.29 55.90 -2.61
CA TYR A 715 17.12 55.56 -3.77
C TYR A 715 16.94 56.57 -4.90
N GLU A 716 15.69 56.92 -5.23
CA GLU A 716 15.36 57.91 -6.28
C GLU A 716 15.89 59.32 -5.97
N SER A 717 16.12 59.65 -4.70
CA SER A 717 16.77 60.90 -4.25
C SER A 717 18.29 60.78 -4.02
N GLY A 718 18.89 59.62 -4.30
CA GLY A 718 20.33 59.37 -4.11
C GLY A 718 20.76 59.15 -2.66
N LEU A 719 19.82 58.99 -1.73
CA LEU A 719 20.04 58.80 -0.28
C LEU A 719 20.08 57.32 0.16
N ALA A 720 19.97 56.37 -0.78
CA ALA A 720 20.12 54.95 -0.55
C ALA A 720 20.84 54.28 -1.72
N SER A 721 21.54 53.17 -1.46
CA SER A 721 22.24 52.40 -2.49
C SER A 721 21.29 51.46 -3.26
N LEU A 722 21.69 51.03 -4.47
CA LEU A 722 20.96 50.00 -5.22
C LEU A 722 20.84 48.69 -4.42
N PHE A 723 21.88 48.35 -3.65
CA PHE A 723 21.87 47.18 -2.78
C PHE A 723 20.75 47.25 -1.72
N GLU A 724 20.58 48.38 -1.04
CA GLU A 724 19.49 48.58 -0.06
C GLU A 724 18.10 48.43 -0.70
N LEU A 725 17.91 48.97 -1.92
CA LEU A 725 16.66 48.80 -2.66
C LEU A 725 16.37 47.32 -2.97
N GLU A 726 17.36 46.59 -3.47
CA GLU A 726 17.19 45.17 -3.82
C GLU A 726 16.99 44.28 -2.58
N ASP A 727 17.62 44.58 -1.44
CA ASP A 727 17.42 43.85 -0.19
C ASP A 727 16.01 44.06 0.39
N SER A 728 15.53 45.31 0.41
CA SER A 728 14.16 45.63 0.83
C SER A 728 13.12 44.93 -0.08
N ARG A 729 13.35 44.94 -1.41
CA ARG A 729 12.51 44.24 -2.38
C ARG A 729 12.49 42.73 -2.16
N ARG A 730 13.64 42.10 -1.92
CA ARG A 730 13.74 40.66 -1.64
C ARG A 730 12.90 40.29 -0.41
N THR A 731 12.92 41.14 0.62
CA THR A 731 12.18 40.92 1.86
C THR A 731 10.67 41.06 1.65
N LEU A 732 10.22 42.10 0.92
CA LEU A 732 8.81 42.26 0.54
C LEU A 732 8.30 41.07 -0.30
N PHE A 733 9.04 40.66 -1.33
CA PHE A 733 8.66 39.54 -2.18
C PHE A 733 8.52 38.23 -1.38
N ALA A 734 9.46 37.97 -0.46
CA ALA A 734 9.39 36.81 0.42
C ALA A 734 8.15 36.84 1.33
N ALA A 735 7.81 37.99 1.91
CA ALA A 735 6.62 38.15 2.74
C ALA A 735 5.32 37.96 1.95
N GLN A 736 5.22 38.51 0.74
CA GLN A 736 4.06 38.32 -0.15
C GLN A 736 3.88 36.85 -0.54
N THR A 737 4.98 36.17 -0.90
CA THR A 737 4.95 34.74 -1.23
C THR A 737 4.54 33.88 -0.04
N ALA A 738 5.05 34.19 1.16
CA ALA A 738 4.69 33.50 2.40
C ALA A 738 3.20 33.67 2.76
N ARG A 739 2.63 34.86 2.54
CA ARG A 739 1.19 35.11 2.75
C ARG A 739 0.33 34.25 1.83
N VAL A 740 0.67 34.16 0.54
CA VAL A 740 -0.07 33.30 -0.41
C VAL A 740 0.07 31.82 -0.05
N ALA A 741 1.25 31.38 0.37
CA ALA A 741 1.46 30.02 0.84
C ALA A 741 0.61 29.69 2.09
N LEU A 742 0.52 30.62 3.04
CA LEU A 742 -0.33 30.47 4.23
C LEU A 742 -1.82 30.38 3.89
N GLN A 743 -2.29 31.17 2.91
CA GLN A 743 -3.67 31.09 2.43
C GLN A 743 -3.98 29.71 1.81
N ARG A 744 -3.03 29.15 1.06
CA ARG A 744 -3.14 27.80 0.51
C ARG A 744 -3.15 26.74 1.62
N GLU A 745 -2.25 26.85 2.60
CA GLU A 745 -2.18 25.95 3.77
C GLU A 745 -3.52 25.92 4.53
N ARG A 746 -4.17 27.08 4.69
CA ARG A 746 -5.52 27.18 5.27
C ARG A 746 -6.57 26.45 4.44
N ALA A 747 -6.53 26.58 3.10
CA ALA A 747 -7.45 25.89 2.20
C ALA A 747 -7.30 24.37 2.31
N GLU A 748 -6.06 23.88 2.30
CA GLU A 748 -5.75 22.45 2.47
C GLU A 748 -6.26 21.92 3.81
N ALA A 749 -6.07 22.67 4.91
CA ALA A 749 -6.58 22.28 6.23
C ALA A 749 -8.12 22.25 6.29
N TRP A 750 -8.79 23.20 5.63
CA TRP A 750 -10.25 23.23 5.53
C TRP A 750 -10.81 22.04 4.72
N ILE A 751 -10.15 21.69 3.61
CA ILE A 751 -10.49 20.53 2.78
C ILE A 751 -10.21 19.22 3.52
N ALA A 752 -9.11 19.15 4.28
CA ALA A 752 -8.80 18.00 5.12
C ALA A 752 -9.90 17.75 6.15
N LEU A 753 -10.48 18.81 6.72
CA LEU A 753 -11.60 18.69 7.64
C LEU A 753 -12.88 18.17 6.96
N TYR A 754 -13.19 18.66 5.76
CA TYR A 754 -14.31 18.12 4.96
C TYR A 754 -14.19 16.61 4.76
N ARG A 755 -13.00 16.15 4.37
CA ARG A 755 -12.72 14.73 4.16
C ARG A 755 -12.82 13.95 5.46
N SER A 756 -12.17 14.42 6.53
CA SER A 756 -12.10 13.72 7.81
C SER A 756 -13.44 13.62 8.53
N THR A 757 -14.39 14.49 8.21
CA THR A 757 -15.79 14.45 8.69
C THR A 757 -16.74 13.64 7.80
N GLY A 758 -16.24 12.98 6.75
CA GLY A 758 -17.02 12.08 5.89
C GLY A 758 -17.74 12.75 4.71
N GLY A 759 -17.43 14.01 4.43
CA GLY A 759 -17.84 14.70 3.20
C GLY A 759 -19.36 14.86 2.98
N GLY A 760 -20.15 14.81 4.05
CA GLY A 760 -21.62 14.92 4.00
C GLY A 760 -22.36 13.62 3.67
N TRP A 761 -21.69 12.46 3.71
CA TRP A 761 -22.34 11.16 3.60
C TRP A 761 -23.19 10.84 4.84
N MET A 762 -24.32 10.16 4.64
CA MET A 762 -25.20 9.67 5.70
C MET A 762 -25.24 8.15 5.66
N ARG A 763 -25.05 7.51 6.82
CA ARG A 763 -25.18 6.05 6.93
C ARG A 763 -26.60 5.59 6.55
N PRO A 764 -26.77 4.38 5.99
CA PRO A 764 -28.08 3.84 5.61
C PRO A 764 -29.07 3.69 6.78
N ASP A 765 -28.58 3.32 7.97
CA ASP A 765 -29.37 3.16 9.20
C ASP A 765 -29.88 4.51 9.74
N ALA A 766 -29.05 5.55 9.69
CA ALA A 766 -29.44 6.92 10.03
C ALA A 766 -30.44 7.52 9.02
N ALA A 767 -30.28 7.21 7.72
CA ALA A 767 -31.21 7.66 6.67
C ALA A 767 -32.62 7.05 6.83
N LEU A 768 -32.70 5.78 7.26
CA LEU A 768 -33.97 5.12 7.57
C LEU A 768 -34.68 5.75 8.78
N ALA A 769 -33.94 6.07 9.85
CA ALA A 769 -34.47 6.74 11.03
C ALA A 769 -34.97 8.17 10.73
N ALA A 770 -34.26 8.93 9.90
CA ALA A 770 -34.66 10.27 9.46
C ALA A 770 -35.95 10.24 8.60
N ASN A 771 -36.10 9.23 7.74
CA ASN A 771 -37.30 9.05 6.91
C ASN A 771 -38.52 8.62 7.73
N THR A 772 -38.34 7.79 8.77
CA THR A 772 -39.46 7.45 9.68
C THR A 772 -39.89 8.63 10.56
N SER A 773 -38.97 9.53 10.90
CA SER A 773 -39.25 10.73 11.72
C SER A 773 -40.00 11.82 10.94
N SER A 774 -39.78 11.91 9.62
CA SER A 774 -40.50 12.84 8.74
C SER A 774 -41.89 12.31 8.34
N LEU A 775 -42.08 10.99 8.32
CA LEU A 775 -43.38 10.37 8.09
C LEU A 775 -44.31 10.47 9.31
N SER A 776 -43.77 10.47 10.54
CA SER A 776 -44.57 10.66 11.76
C SER A 776 -44.98 12.11 12.02
N SER A 777 -44.26 13.10 11.46
CA SER A 777 -44.64 14.52 11.53
C SER A 777 -45.64 14.96 10.47
N THR A 778 -46.11 14.04 9.61
CA THR A 778 -47.04 14.33 8.50
C THR A 778 -48.35 13.53 8.63
N THR A 779 -48.86 13.39 9.85
CA THR A 779 -50.24 12.96 10.11
C THR A 779 -50.96 14.11 10.83
N PRO A 780 -52.09 14.61 10.31
CA PRO A 780 -52.77 15.81 10.82
C PRO A 780 -53.33 15.66 12.24
#